data_AF-A0A6C0D346-F1
#
_entry.id   AF-A0A6C0D346-F1
#
_cell.length_a   1.000
_cell.length_b   1.000
_cell.length_c   1.000
_cell.angle_alpha   90.00
_cell.angle_beta   90.00
_cell.angle_gamma   90.00
#
_symmetry.space_group_name_H-M   'P 1'
#
loop_
_entity.id
_entity.type
_entity.pdbx_description
1 polymer ?
#
loop_
_entity_poly.entity_id
_entity_poly.type
_entity_poly.pdbx_seq_one_letter_code
_entity_poly.pdbx_strand_id
1 'polypeptide(L)'
;MALDNFLKRFICKDPKEHNYTKIASQKLNIFGGSFTIPSSDIDDFYRVYTKHVFEERKQAYLTEKQLDEGPILIDLDFRYDSSVEERQHTKEHIVDFIQLVLENINKIVENNGKPITCFVFEKDNVNMQDTLTKDGIHIMIHLKMDYVMKLILRKALVEEIGDIWSDIPITNTWSDVLDEKVFEGHANWQLFGSRKPGNEDYKLSCMFQCNYAKDESDTCTWNIKEEKIKPEWIMANFKQLTCRDSVQVYMPLNENMKEDYEKFSEERKRKRKVIIKNKVKLLSNISSNIQPYEIKNQEQLDEYIEDYISNLPATDYLIKEAHAYTMILPVEYWGAGSYSKWIRVGWALKNTDPRLFITWLKFSSQYAEFDYDSIPEMFDKWSNFDSYNKEGLTLRSIMYWCKSSNEKEFYEIRSKTIHYYVFYSIDHNTEFDLAMVLYQMNKDSFTCVSIKDSVWYEFISNRWQIIDDGISVRSKISTDMYNVYHKLMKQKENETLVKAPTKEDANANSEGKEQILKFVKTAALLKKTSSKNNIMKEAKEIFYDKEFYSKLNTNNYLIGCNNCIIDFNNKVHRKGKHDDYISKTTGIDYYPLSHYEKHKPEVIREIDTFMSQLFPEDELKQYMMEHLASTLLGNNENQTFNIYIGTGANGKSKLIDLMGKVLGEYKGTVPITLITQKRNSIGSTSSEVAQLIGVRYAVMQEPSNGDKINEGIMKEITGGDPIQCRALFKDSVTFIPQFKLAVATNCFPEMTATDDGTWRRVRAVEYKSKFTNNPYNDPQFPKEDYPYQYKIDPKIDEKFETWAPVFLSMLVQIAYETQGKVKDCEAVMKKSQDYRKEQDVFLEFTSSCIQTSVSGDKLKISIVKDCFKNWYSSNYGNGKNPPYKQLLDYMGKKYGRTSDGWNNISIVEL
;
A
#
# COMPACT_ATOMS: atom_id res chain seq x y z
N MET A 1 37.68 -3.08 -44.02
CA MET A 1 38.11 -3.82 -42.81
C MET A 1 36.86 -4.39 -42.17
N ALA A 2 36.82 -5.68 -41.83
CA ALA A 2 35.66 -6.26 -41.16
C ALA A 2 35.53 -5.73 -39.73
N LEU A 3 34.29 -5.51 -39.25
CA LEU A 3 34.00 -4.95 -37.92
C LEU A 3 34.70 -5.72 -36.79
N ASP A 4 34.68 -7.06 -36.82
CA ASP A 4 35.35 -7.88 -35.80
C ASP A 4 36.87 -7.70 -35.78
N ASN A 5 37.50 -7.44 -36.94
CA ASN A 5 38.94 -7.17 -37.01
C ASN A 5 39.29 -5.77 -36.50
N PHE A 6 38.36 -4.81 -36.63
CA PHE A 6 38.51 -3.50 -36.04
C PHE A 6 38.40 -3.58 -34.51
N LEU A 7 37.34 -4.22 -34.00
CA LEU A 7 37.08 -4.37 -32.56
C LEU A 7 38.21 -5.10 -31.81
N LYS A 8 38.84 -6.11 -32.43
CA LYS A 8 39.99 -6.84 -31.86
C LYS A 8 41.16 -5.94 -31.43
N ARG A 9 41.29 -4.74 -32.02
CA ARG A 9 42.34 -3.77 -31.66
C ARG A 9 42.10 -3.08 -30.32
N PHE A 10 40.85 -3.09 -29.85
CA PHE A 10 40.37 -2.31 -28.72
C PHE A 10 39.80 -3.17 -27.60
N ILE A 11 40.19 -4.45 -27.50
CA ILE A 11 39.72 -5.36 -26.44
C ILE A 11 40.10 -4.79 -25.07
N CYS A 12 39.09 -4.61 -24.22
CA CYS A 12 39.27 -4.11 -22.87
C CYS A 12 39.68 -5.26 -21.93
N LYS A 13 40.72 -5.03 -21.11
CA LYS A 13 41.19 -6.00 -20.11
C LYS A 13 40.52 -5.83 -18.75
N ASP A 14 40.04 -4.62 -18.44
CA ASP A 14 39.30 -4.32 -17.21
C ASP A 14 37.79 -4.16 -17.53
N PRO A 15 36.92 -5.03 -17.01
CA PRO A 15 35.48 -4.91 -17.20
C PRO A 15 34.89 -3.55 -16.80
N LYS A 16 35.56 -2.74 -15.99
CA LYS A 16 35.05 -1.43 -15.53
C LYS A 16 35.32 -0.28 -16.51
N GLU A 17 36.28 -0.43 -17.41
CA GLU A 17 36.77 0.64 -18.30
C GLU A 17 36.27 0.55 -19.75
N HIS A 18 35.42 -0.42 -20.06
CA HIS A 18 34.84 -0.55 -21.40
C HIS A 18 33.84 0.57 -21.71
N ASN A 19 33.70 0.90 -22.99
CA ASN A 19 32.65 1.79 -23.49
C ASN A 19 31.73 1.13 -24.53
N TYR A 20 32.09 -0.05 -25.03
CA TYR A 20 31.25 -0.90 -25.89
C TYR A 20 31.32 -2.36 -25.43
N THR A 21 30.22 -3.10 -25.60
CA THR A 21 30.15 -4.54 -25.31
C THR A 21 29.46 -5.28 -26.44
N LYS A 22 30.00 -6.43 -26.85
CA LYS A 22 29.35 -7.37 -27.78
C LYS A 22 28.65 -8.46 -26.97
N ILE A 23 27.35 -8.62 -27.21
CA ILE A 23 26.52 -9.62 -26.54
C ILE A 23 26.90 -11.03 -27.05
N ALA A 24 27.19 -11.95 -26.13
CA ALA A 24 27.51 -13.33 -26.45
C ALA A 24 26.24 -14.19 -26.61
N SER A 25 26.34 -15.27 -27.39
CA SER A 25 25.34 -16.34 -27.41
C SER A 25 26.03 -17.65 -27.78
N GLN A 26 26.16 -18.56 -26.81
CA GLN A 26 26.75 -19.88 -27.04
C GLN A 26 25.91 -20.71 -28.03
N LYS A 27 24.58 -20.64 -27.91
CA LYS A 27 23.62 -21.32 -28.80
C LYS A 27 23.77 -20.93 -30.27
N LEU A 28 24.11 -19.67 -30.54
CA LEU A 28 24.28 -19.13 -31.89
C LEU A 28 25.75 -18.99 -32.31
N ASN A 29 26.69 -19.52 -31.52
CA ASN A 29 28.13 -19.43 -31.75
C ASN A 29 28.62 -17.97 -31.93
N ILE A 30 28.07 -17.05 -31.14
CA ILE A 30 28.45 -15.63 -31.11
C ILE A 30 29.33 -15.38 -29.87
N PHE A 31 30.59 -15.03 -30.11
CA PHE A 31 31.52 -14.65 -29.05
C PHE A 31 31.32 -13.20 -28.63
N GLY A 32 31.12 -12.98 -27.33
CA GLY A 32 31.05 -11.64 -26.75
C GLY A 32 32.44 -11.03 -26.49
N GLY A 33 32.44 -9.79 -26.01
CA GLY A 33 33.66 -9.08 -25.65
C GLY A 33 33.39 -7.66 -25.21
N SER A 34 34.28 -7.10 -24.40
CA SER A 34 34.23 -5.69 -23.97
C SER A 34 35.32 -4.91 -24.68
N PHE A 35 35.03 -3.68 -25.11
CA PHE A 35 35.91 -2.86 -25.92
C PHE A 35 35.99 -1.43 -25.38
N THR A 36 37.18 -0.82 -25.52
CA THR A 36 37.43 0.58 -25.19
C THR A 36 37.90 1.31 -26.44
N ILE A 37 36.97 1.95 -27.15
CA ILE A 37 37.26 2.72 -28.38
C ILE A 37 37.54 4.18 -27.97
N PRO A 38 38.77 4.70 -28.17
CA PRO A 38 39.11 6.07 -27.81
C PRO A 38 38.45 7.09 -28.76
N SER A 39 38.31 8.33 -28.29
CA SER A 39 37.70 9.42 -29.09
C SER A 39 38.43 9.72 -30.40
N SER A 40 39.73 9.39 -30.50
CA SER A 40 40.51 9.52 -31.75
C SER A 40 40.05 8.58 -32.87
N ASP A 41 39.45 7.43 -32.51
CA ASP A 41 39.12 6.34 -33.42
C ASP A 41 37.60 6.15 -33.57
N ILE A 42 36.80 6.98 -32.90
CA ILE A 42 35.33 6.83 -32.87
C ILE A 42 34.69 7.04 -34.24
N ASP A 43 35.21 7.96 -35.04
CA ASP A 43 34.70 8.25 -36.39
C ASP A 43 35.02 7.11 -37.35
N ASP A 44 36.20 6.52 -37.20
CA ASP A 44 36.61 5.33 -37.94
C ASP A 44 35.78 4.11 -37.53
N PHE A 45 35.49 3.96 -36.23
CA PHE A 45 34.60 2.93 -35.71
C PHE A 45 33.20 3.06 -36.31
N TYR A 46 32.58 4.24 -36.24
CA TYR A 46 31.26 4.47 -36.79
C TYR A 46 31.22 4.22 -38.29
N ARG A 47 32.23 4.66 -39.06
CA ARG A 47 32.33 4.36 -40.49
C ARG A 47 32.40 2.85 -40.78
N VAL A 48 33.17 2.10 -40.00
CA VAL A 48 33.28 0.63 -40.17
C VAL A 48 31.99 -0.07 -39.76
N TYR A 49 31.37 0.38 -38.66
CA TYR A 49 30.12 -0.17 -38.14
C TYR A 49 28.94 0.09 -39.08
N THR A 50 28.74 1.33 -39.54
CA THR A 50 27.62 1.67 -40.41
C THR A 50 27.73 0.97 -41.76
N LYS A 51 28.95 0.84 -42.30
CA LYS A 51 29.20 -0.01 -43.47
C LYS A 51 28.79 -1.46 -43.23
N HIS A 52 29.19 -2.07 -42.12
CA HIS A 52 28.84 -3.46 -41.80
C HIS A 52 27.33 -3.67 -41.65
N VAL A 53 26.65 -2.79 -40.92
CA VAL A 53 25.24 -2.95 -40.56
C VAL A 53 24.29 -2.48 -41.67
N PHE A 54 24.52 -1.30 -42.25
CA PHE A 54 23.56 -0.67 -43.16
C PHE A 54 23.90 -0.87 -44.65
N GLU A 55 25.18 -0.82 -45.03
CA GLU A 55 25.59 -1.05 -46.43
C GLU A 55 25.68 -2.55 -46.76
N GLU A 56 26.38 -3.32 -45.92
CA GLU A 56 26.59 -4.76 -46.09
C GLU A 56 25.43 -5.61 -45.53
N ARG A 57 24.49 -4.99 -44.81
CA ARG A 57 23.31 -5.63 -44.19
C ARG A 57 23.64 -6.83 -43.30
N LYS A 58 24.77 -6.77 -42.60
CA LYS A 58 25.20 -7.82 -41.66
C LYS A 58 24.72 -7.51 -40.24
N GLN A 59 24.39 -8.55 -39.50
CA GLN A 59 23.98 -8.41 -38.10
C GLN A 59 25.15 -7.96 -37.22
N ALA A 60 24.83 -7.14 -36.22
CA ALA A 60 25.73 -6.75 -35.15
C ALA A 60 25.01 -6.86 -33.80
N TYR A 61 25.78 -7.07 -32.72
CA TYR A 61 25.26 -7.34 -31.37
C TYR A 61 25.92 -6.45 -30.33
N LEU A 62 26.12 -5.17 -30.66
CA LEU A 62 26.84 -4.22 -29.82
C LEU A 62 25.90 -3.41 -28.92
N THR A 63 26.37 -3.12 -27.72
CA THR A 63 25.80 -2.15 -26.78
C THR A 63 26.85 -1.12 -26.39
N GLU A 64 26.41 0.07 -26.04
CA GLU A 64 27.21 1.23 -25.66
C GLU A 64 27.01 1.55 -24.18
N LYS A 65 28.09 1.81 -23.46
CA LYS A 65 27.99 2.31 -22.09
C LYS A 65 27.50 3.76 -22.12
N GLN A 66 26.54 4.08 -21.25
CA GLN A 66 26.01 5.44 -21.13
C GLN A 66 27.08 6.43 -20.63
N LEU A 67 26.91 7.71 -20.97
CA LEU A 67 27.71 8.80 -20.41
C LEU A 67 27.19 9.19 -19.02
N ASP A 68 28.10 9.57 -18.12
CA ASP A 68 27.73 10.05 -16.77
C ASP A 68 26.80 11.27 -16.81
N GLU A 69 27.03 12.14 -17.81
CA GLU A 69 26.10 13.18 -18.23
C GLU A 69 25.88 13.01 -19.74
N GLY A 70 24.65 12.73 -20.15
CA GLY A 70 24.36 12.40 -21.54
C GLY A 70 22.87 12.50 -21.84
N PRO A 71 22.42 11.98 -23.00
CA PRO A 71 21.01 12.03 -23.37
C PRO A 71 20.16 11.26 -22.34
N ILE A 72 18.88 11.58 -22.28
CA ILE A 72 17.91 10.80 -21.50
C ILE A 72 17.55 9.57 -22.35
N LEU A 73 17.71 8.40 -21.74
CA LEU A 73 17.38 7.12 -22.36
C LEU A 73 16.22 6.52 -21.57
N ILE A 74 15.21 6.04 -22.28
CA ILE A 74 14.03 5.41 -21.70
C ILE A 74 13.82 4.10 -22.44
N ASP A 75 13.81 2.99 -21.71
CA ASP A 75 13.45 1.66 -22.23
C ASP A 75 12.12 1.26 -21.61
N LEU A 76 11.13 1.00 -22.46
CA LEU A 76 9.79 0.57 -22.11
C LEU A 76 9.64 -0.92 -22.48
N ASP A 77 9.56 -1.82 -21.49
CA ASP A 77 9.39 -3.27 -21.67
C ASP A 77 7.95 -3.71 -21.32
N PHE A 78 7.08 -3.78 -22.32
CA PHE A 78 5.70 -4.21 -22.17
C PHE A 78 5.60 -5.73 -22.16
N ARG A 79 4.78 -6.28 -21.25
CA ARG A 79 4.45 -7.72 -21.22
C ARG A 79 2.96 -7.92 -21.31
N TYR A 80 2.55 -8.72 -22.28
CA TYR A 80 1.16 -9.07 -22.55
C TYR A 80 0.93 -10.57 -22.33
N ASP A 81 -0.33 -10.95 -22.26
CA ASP A 81 -0.73 -12.35 -22.31
C ASP A 81 -0.25 -13.00 -23.62
N SER A 82 0.04 -14.30 -23.60
CA SER A 82 0.49 -15.05 -24.78
C SER A 82 -0.49 -15.04 -25.96
N SER A 83 -1.77 -14.72 -25.73
CA SER A 83 -2.79 -14.55 -26.77
C SER A 83 -2.67 -13.25 -27.57
N VAL A 84 -1.86 -12.30 -27.11
CA VAL A 84 -1.61 -11.04 -27.83
C VAL A 84 -0.56 -11.29 -28.91
N GLU A 85 -0.99 -11.22 -30.17
CA GLU A 85 -0.15 -11.47 -31.35
C GLU A 85 0.33 -10.17 -32.03
N GLU A 86 -0.27 -9.03 -31.68
CA GLU A 86 0.00 -7.73 -32.30
C GLU A 86 0.34 -6.65 -31.26
N ARG A 87 1.03 -5.59 -31.71
CA ARG A 87 1.36 -4.44 -30.88
C ARG A 87 0.10 -3.76 -30.34
N GLN A 88 0.14 -3.37 -29.06
CA GLN A 88 -1.00 -2.75 -28.37
C GLN A 88 -0.88 -1.22 -28.25
N HIS A 89 0.33 -0.67 -28.28
CA HIS A 89 0.51 0.78 -28.22
C HIS A 89 0.43 1.44 -29.60
N THR A 90 -0.14 2.65 -29.63
CA THR A 90 -0.29 3.46 -30.84
C THR A 90 0.77 4.56 -30.88
N LYS A 91 0.76 5.33 -31.97
CA LYS A 91 1.63 6.50 -32.10
C LYS A 91 1.18 7.64 -31.20
N GLU A 92 -0.13 7.77 -31.00
CA GLU A 92 -0.74 8.71 -30.07
C GLU A 92 -0.22 8.44 -28.65
N HIS A 93 -0.18 7.17 -28.23
CA HIS A 93 0.41 6.79 -26.94
C HIS A 93 1.87 7.26 -26.80
N ILE A 94 2.68 7.11 -27.85
CA ILE A 94 4.07 7.58 -27.86
C ILE A 94 4.14 9.11 -27.71
N VAL A 95 3.28 9.86 -28.40
CA VAL A 95 3.24 11.33 -28.32
C VAL A 95 2.82 11.78 -26.92
N ASP A 96 1.78 11.18 -26.34
CA ASP A 96 1.30 11.48 -24.98
C ASP A 96 2.41 11.24 -23.95
N PHE A 97 3.16 10.14 -24.10
CA PHE A 97 4.29 9.86 -23.22
C PHE A 97 5.46 10.83 -23.41
N ILE A 98 5.79 11.21 -24.65
CA ILE A 98 6.83 12.24 -24.88
C ILE A 98 6.40 13.57 -24.25
N GLN A 99 5.13 13.95 -24.37
CA GLN A 99 4.59 15.14 -23.73
C GLN A 99 4.74 15.06 -22.20
N LEU A 100 4.34 13.95 -21.59
CA LEU A 100 4.50 13.70 -20.16
C LEU A 100 5.96 13.83 -19.70
N VAL A 101 6.90 13.28 -20.49
CA VAL A 101 8.33 13.37 -20.21
C VAL A 101 8.82 14.83 -20.30
N LEU A 102 8.43 15.56 -21.33
CA LEU A 102 8.83 16.96 -21.53
C LEU A 102 8.25 17.90 -20.46
N GLU A 103 7.03 17.65 -20.00
CA GLU A 103 6.41 18.39 -18.89
C GLU A 103 7.15 18.14 -17.58
N ASN A 104 7.52 16.89 -17.29
CA ASN A 104 8.30 16.55 -16.11
C ASN A 104 9.75 17.07 -16.19
N ILE A 105 10.34 17.12 -17.39
CA ILE A 105 11.64 17.77 -17.61
C ILE A 105 11.58 19.26 -17.21
N ASN A 106 10.52 20.00 -17.59
CA ASN A 106 10.37 21.41 -17.21
C ASN A 106 10.26 21.65 -15.69
N LYS A 107 9.80 20.64 -14.94
CA LYS A 107 9.81 20.69 -13.46
C LYS A 107 11.25 20.60 -12.93
N ILE A 108 12.10 19.78 -13.58
CA ILE A 108 13.46 19.44 -13.14
C ILE A 108 14.50 20.49 -13.56
N VAL A 109 14.42 21.00 -14.79
CA VAL A 109 15.43 21.93 -15.36
C VAL A 109 14.81 23.27 -15.76
N GLU A 110 15.63 24.32 -15.78
CA GLU A 110 15.22 25.62 -16.30
C GLU A 110 15.26 25.60 -17.84
N ASN A 111 14.08 25.60 -18.45
CA ASN A 111 13.96 25.56 -19.90
C ASN A 111 14.46 26.87 -20.53
N ASN A 112 15.43 26.75 -21.45
CA ASN A 112 16.04 27.88 -22.15
C ASN A 112 15.47 28.11 -23.57
N GLY A 113 14.33 27.49 -23.90
CA GLY A 113 13.65 27.63 -25.19
C GLY A 113 14.34 26.93 -26.36
N LYS A 114 15.43 26.19 -26.13
CA LYS A 114 16.10 25.44 -27.20
C LYS A 114 15.29 24.20 -27.60
N PRO A 115 15.21 23.90 -28.91
CA PRO A 115 14.49 22.72 -29.38
C PRO A 115 15.16 21.42 -28.91
N ILE A 116 14.36 20.45 -28.48
CA ILE A 116 14.82 19.11 -28.08
C ILE A 116 14.37 18.10 -29.14
N THR A 117 15.27 17.22 -29.56
CA THR A 117 14.94 16.12 -30.48
C THR A 117 14.74 14.82 -29.70
N CYS A 118 13.65 14.11 -29.99
CA CYS A 118 13.32 12.81 -29.43
C CYS A 118 13.33 11.74 -30.53
N PHE A 119 14.11 10.69 -30.35
CA PHE A 119 14.18 9.54 -31.24
C PHE A 119 13.44 8.36 -30.61
N VAL A 120 12.52 7.76 -31.34
CA VAL A 120 11.74 6.61 -30.88
C VAL A 120 12.07 5.41 -31.75
N PHE A 121 12.45 4.32 -31.10
CA PHE A 121 12.80 3.07 -31.75
C PHE A 121 11.89 1.94 -31.31
N GLU A 122 11.38 1.18 -32.28
CA GLU A 122 10.52 0.02 -32.06
C GLU A 122 10.98 -1.13 -32.97
N LYS A 123 10.56 -2.35 -32.62
CA LYS A 123 10.70 -3.51 -33.52
C LYS A 123 9.61 -3.51 -34.58
N ASP A 124 9.74 -4.35 -35.60
CA ASP A 124 8.63 -4.53 -36.54
C ASP A 124 7.50 -5.33 -35.88
N ASN A 125 7.84 -6.35 -35.08
CA ASN A 125 6.89 -7.27 -34.48
C ASN A 125 7.08 -7.39 -32.96
N VAL A 126 6.01 -7.85 -32.30
CA VAL A 126 6.07 -8.30 -30.91
C VAL A 126 6.86 -9.61 -30.82
N ASN A 127 7.52 -9.85 -29.68
CA ASN A 127 8.26 -11.07 -29.42
C ASN A 127 7.39 -12.06 -28.64
N MET A 128 6.78 -12.99 -29.37
CA MET A 128 5.94 -14.05 -28.80
C MET A 128 6.80 -15.14 -28.16
N GLN A 129 6.51 -15.47 -26.89
CA GLN A 129 7.12 -16.58 -26.16
C GLN A 129 6.03 -17.55 -25.69
N ASP A 130 6.41 -18.76 -25.29
CA ASP A 130 5.46 -19.82 -24.92
C ASP A 130 4.48 -19.43 -23.79
N THR A 131 4.87 -18.48 -22.93
CA THR A 131 4.11 -18.10 -21.73
C THR A 131 3.66 -16.64 -21.69
N LEU A 132 4.19 -15.78 -22.58
CA LEU A 132 3.86 -14.35 -22.63
C LEU A 132 4.34 -13.71 -23.94
N THR A 133 3.75 -12.59 -24.32
CA THR A 133 4.22 -11.76 -25.44
C THR A 133 4.95 -10.53 -24.91
N LYS A 134 6.10 -10.17 -25.49
CA LYS A 134 6.84 -8.94 -25.15
C LYS A 134 6.81 -7.93 -26.30
N ASP A 135 6.64 -6.66 -25.99
CA ASP A 135 6.91 -5.56 -26.91
C ASP A 135 7.73 -4.49 -26.19
N GLY A 136 8.42 -3.63 -26.93
CA GLY A 136 9.17 -2.57 -26.29
C GLY A 136 9.46 -1.36 -27.17
N ILE A 137 9.66 -0.24 -26.49
CA ILE A 137 9.95 1.06 -27.10
C ILE A 137 11.22 1.61 -26.44
N HIS A 138 12.21 1.93 -27.27
CA HIS A 138 13.38 2.67 -26.83
C HIS A 138 13.20 4.14 -27.21
N ILE A 139 13.37 5.06 -26.27
CA ILE A 139 13.29 6.50 -26.52
C ILE A 139 14.60 7.16 -26.10
N MET A 140 15.18 7.95 -27.00
CA MET A 140 16.38 8.75 -26.74
C MET A 140 16.05 10.23 -26.92
N ILE A 141 16.22 11.01 -25.86
CA ILE A 141 15.94 12.45 -25.86
C ILE A 141 17.26 13.20 -25.78
N HIS A 142 17.49 14.11 -26.73
CA HIS A 142 18.72 14.90 -26.88
C HIS A 142 18.80 16.08 -25.89
N LEU A 143 18.62 15.76 -24.61
CA LEU A 143 18.80 16.67 -23.48
C LEU A 143 19.85 16.08 -22.54
N LYS A 144 20.87 16.86 -22.21
CA LYS A 144 21.96 16.48 -21.33
C LYS A 144 21.47 16.46 -19.88
N MET A 145 21.42 15.27 -19.27
CA MET A 145 21.12 15.08 -17.85
C MET A 145 22.11 14.12 -17.20
N ASP A 146 22.46 14.39 -15.95
CA ASP A 146 23.12 13.43 -15.07
C ASP A 146 22.14 12.37 -14.56
N TYR A 147 22.67 11.33 -13.92
CA TYR A 147 21.85 10.25 -13.40
C TYR A 147 20.96 10.62 -12.20
N VAL A 148 21.27 11.69 -11.46
CA VAL A 148 20.43 12.11 -10.33
C VAL A 148 19.15 12.73 -10.86
N MET A 149 19.25 13.63 -11.84
CA MET A 149 18.10 14.20 -12.54
C MET A 149 17.28 13.12 -13.27
N LYS A 150 17.93 12.15 -13.91
CA LYS A 150 17.26 11.00 -14.56
C LYS A 150 16.43 10.18 -13.55
N LEU A 151 16.94 9.95 -12.33
CA LEU A 151 16.20 9.20 -11.30
C LEU A 151 14.98 9.97 -10.78
N ILE A 152 15.11 11.29 -10.61
CA ILE A 152 13.98 12.16 -10.26
C ILE A 152 12.92 12.10 -11.36
N LEU A 153 13.33 12.20 -12.63
CA LEU A 153 12.44 12.08 -13.79
C LEU A 153 11.72 10.73 -13.79
N ARG A 154 12.44 9.62 -13.61
CA ARG A 154 11.82 8.28 -13.56
C ARG A 154 10.75 8.18 -12.49
N LYS A 155 11.02 8.70 -11.28
CA LYS A 155 10.07 8.63 -10.17
C LYS A 155 8.75 9.33 -10.54
N ALA A 156 8.81 10.53 -11.12
CA ALA A 156 7.62 11.25 -11.56
C ALA A 156 6.87 10.49 -12.67
N LEU A 157 7.60 9.93 -13.65
CA LEU A 157 6.99 9.18 -14.75
C LEU A 157 6.26 7.93 -14.28
N VAL A 158 6.81 7.17 -13.32
CA VAL A 158 6.15 5.95 -12.80
C VAL A 158 4.84 6.26 -12.09
N GLU A 159 4.72 7.43 -11.45
CA GLU A 159 3.51 7.87 -10.75
C GLU A 159 2.40 8.31 -11.74
N GLU A 160 2.76 8.87 -12.91
CA GLU A 160 1.82 9.50 -13.85
C GLU A 160 1.53 8.64 -15.11
N ILE A 161 2.40 7.69 -15.49
CA ILE A 161 2.26 6.92 -16.75
C ILE A 161 0.99 6.07 -16.83
N GLY A 162 0.51 5.56 -15.69
CA GLY A 162 -0.69 4.73 -15.63
C GLY A 162 -1.98 5.50 -15.93
N ASP A 163 -1.96 6.82 -15.76
CA ASP A 163 -3.10 7.68 -16.04
C ASP A 163 -3.27 7.93 -17.55
N ILE A 164 -2.17 7.98 -18.30
CA ILE A 164 -2.20 8.23 -19.76
C ILE A 164 -2.37 6.97 -20.61
N TRP A 165 -1.99 5.79 -20.09
CA TRP A 165 -2.01 4.51 -20.81
C TRP A 165 -2.90 3.45 -20.16
N SER A 166 -4.03 3.88 -19.60
CA SER A 166 -4.96 2.99 -18.87
C SER A 166 -5.59 1.88 -19.73
N ASP A 167 -5.56 2.02 -21.05
CA ASP A 167 -6.12 1.11 -22.04
C ASP A 167 -5.14 0.03 -22.52
N ILE A 168 -3.83 0.17 -22.28
CA ILE A 168 -2.83 -0.82 -22.67
C ILE A 168 -2.88 -2.03 -21.71
N PRO A 169 -3.19 -3.25 -22.19
CA PRO A 169 -3.48 -4.41 -21.33
C PRO A 169 -2.19 -5.12 -20.86
N ILE A 170 -1.33 -4.40 -20.12
CA ILE A 170 -0.10 -4.98 -19.57
C ILE A 170 -0.38 -5.99 -18.45
N THR A 171 0.51 -6.97 -18.32
CA THR A 171 0.52 -7.98 -17.25
C THR A 171 1.60 -7.70 -16.20
N ASN A 172 2.62 -6.91 -16.55
CA ASN A 172 3.61 -6.36 -15.61
C ASN A 172 3.16 -5.01 -15.03
N THR A 173 3.91 -4.46 -14.08
CA THR A 173 3.59 -3.14 -13.49
C THR A 173 4.20 -2.00 -14.31
N TRP A 174 3.66 -0.78 -14.21
CA TRP A 174 4.24 0.40 -14.85
C TRP A 174 5.67 0.72 -14.41
N SER A 175 6.04 0.37 -13.17
CA SER A 175 7.43 0.43 -12.72
C SER A 175 8.33 -0.60 -13.41
N ASP A 176 7.79 -1.77 -13.76
CA ASP A 176 8.53 -2.79 -14.53
C ASP A 176 8.64 -2.42 -16.01
N VAL A 177 7.64 -1.70 -16.55
CA VAL A 177 7.67 -1.18 -17.92
C VAL A 177 8.80 -0.16 -18.07
N LEU A 178 8.93 0.80 -17.14
CA LEU A 178 10.03 1.78 -17.12
C LEU A 178 11.31 1.20 -16.47
N ASP A 179 12.24 0.67 -17.27
CA ASP A 179 13.45 -0.01 -16.76
C ASP A 179 14.33 0.95 -15.92
N GLU A 180 14.37 0.70 -14.61
CA GLU A 180 15.17 1.47 -13.64
C GLU A 180 16.67 1.45 -13.95
N LYS A 181 17.19 0.33 -14.47
CA LYS A 181 18.63 0.18 -14.72
C LYS A 181 19.12 1.15 -15.81
N VAL A 182 18.24 1.56 -16.72
CA VAL A 182 18.56 2.55 -17.75
C VAL A 182 18.74 3.93 -17.12
N PHE A 183 17.83 4.36 -16.26
CA PHE A 183 17.92 5.66 -15.56
C PHE A 183 19.07 5.71 -14.54
N GLU A 184 19.43 4.57 -13.93
CA GLU A 184 20.57 4.47 -13.01
C GLU A 184 21.93 4.58 -13.71
N GLY A 185 21.99 4.26 -15.01
CA GLY A 185 23.22 4.16 -15.81
C GLY A 185 23.91 2.80 -15.72
N HIS A 186 23.20 1.77 -15.24
CA HIS A 186 23.73 0.42 -15.09
C HIS A 186 23.49 -0.47 -16.32
N ALA A 187 22.49 -0.14 -17.14
CA ALA A 187 22.24 -0.80 -18.41
C ALA A 187 23.04 -0.15 -19.56
N ASN A 188 23.76 -0.96 -20.33
CA ASN A 188 24.31 -0.52 -21.62
C ASN A 188 23.17 -0.36 -22.63
N TRP A 189 23.24 0.69 -23.45
CA TRP A 189 22.26 0.99 -24.49
C TRP A 189 22.54 0.18 -25.75
N GLN A 190 21.52 -0.31 -26.45
CA GLN A 190 21.75 -1.00 -27.72
C GLN A 190 22.21 -0.01 -28.78
N LEU A 191 23.38 -0.25 -29.39
CA LEU A 191 23.88 0.60 -30.48
C LEU A 191 22.91 0.51 -31.65
N PHE A 192 22.50 1.65 -32.22
CA PHE A 192 21.49 1.67 -33.28
C PHE A 192 21.86 0.73 -34.45
N GLY A 193 20.90 -0.09 -34.88
CA GLY A 193 21.08 -1.16 -35.89
C GLY A 193 21.68 -2.48 -35.36
N SER A 194 22.13 -2.53 -34.09
CA SER A 194 22.47 -3.80 -33.42
C SER A 194 21.21 -4.45 -32.83
N ARG A 195 21.31 -5.75 -32.56
CA ARG A 195 20.24 -6.57 -31.99
C ARG A 195 20.74 -7.46 -30.86
N LYS A 196 19.82 -7.97 -30.04
CA LYS A 196 20.15 -9.11 -29.16
C LYS A 196 20.26 -10.36 -30.05
N PRO A 197 21.21 -11.29 -29.80
CA PRO A 197 21.29 -12.53 -30.57
C PRO A 197 19.93 -13.24 -30.65
N GLY A 198 19.50 -13.60 -31.86
CA GLY A 198 18.21 -14.28 -32.09
C GLY A 198 16.96 -13.39 -31.96
N ASN A 199 17.10 -12.07 -31.86
CA ASN A 199 15.99 -11.13 -31.76
C ASN A 199 16.02 -10.10 -32.90
N GLU A 200 14.90 -9.42 -33.15
CA GLU A 200 14.81 -8.28 -34.06
C GLU A 200 15.60 -7.07 -33.52
N ASP A 201 16.11 -6.25 -34.44
CA ASP A 201 16.68 -4.93 -34.15
C ASP A 201 15.59 -3.88 -33.97
N TYR A 202 15.86 -2.89 -33.14
CA TYR A 202 15.02 -1.70 -33.03
C TYR A 202 15.30 -0.76 -34.20
N LYS A 203 14.26 -0.41 -34.96
CA LYS A 203 14.31 0.56 -36.04
C LYS A 203 13.85 1.91 -35.54
N LEU A 204 14.38 2.97 -36.15
CA LEU A 204 13.93 4.33 -35.86
C LEU A 204 12.53 4.51 -36.47
N SER A 205 11.50 4.46 -35.63
CA SER A 205 10.10 4.57 -36.03
C SER A 205 9.68 6.02 -36.22
N CYS A 206 10.01 6.88 -35.25
CA CYS A 206 9.61 8.29 -35.24
C CYS A 206 10.76 9.18 -34.77
N MET A 207 10.82 10.40 -35.31
CA MET A 207 11.68 11.48 -34.84
C MET A 207 10.81 12.71 -34.59
N PHE A 208 10.84 13.22 -33.35
CA PHE A 208 10.06 14.37 -32.94
C PHE A 208 10.96 15.56 -32.61
N GLN A 209 10.66 16.70 -33.21
CA GLN A 209 11.26 17.99 -32.91
C GLN A 209 10.34 18.75 -31.95
N CYS A 210 10.80 18.91 -30.71
CA CYS A 210 10.01 19.46 -29.61
C CYS A 210 10.46 20.91 -29.35
N ASN A 211 9.57 21.87 -29.59
CA ASN A 211 9.85 23.30 -29.39
C ASN A 211 9.05 23.81 -28.21
N TYR A 212 9.70 24.53 -27.30
CA TYR A 212 9.01 25.18 -26.18
C TYR A 212 8.71 26.63 -26.56
N ALA A 213 7.44 26.94 -26.77
CA ALA A 213 7.00 28.26 -27.22
C ALA A 213 5.70 28.67 -26.50
N LYS A 214 5.40 29.97 -26.54
CA LYS A 214 4.10 30.48 -26.11
C LYS A 214 3.04 30.11 -27.15
N ASP A 215 1.94 29.54 -26.70
CA ASP A 215 0.76 29.33 -27.52
C ASP A 215 -0.05 30.63 -27.70
N GLU A 216 -1.15 30.55 -28.45
CA GLU A 216 -2.05 31.69 -28.74
C GLU A 216 -2.69 32.29 -27.48
N SER A 217 -2.69 31.55 -26.36
CA SER A 217 -3.18 31.97 -25.04
C SER A 217 -2.08 32.55 -24.12
N ASP A 218 -0.88 32.80 -24.65
CA ASP A 218 0.28 33.32 -23.93
C ASP A 218 0.83 32.37 -22.83
N THR A 219 0.41 31.09 -22.86
CA THR A 219 0.92 30.00 -22.01
C THR A 219 2.05 29.25 -22.70
N CYS A 220 3.14 28.98 -21.98
CA CYS A 220 4.28 28.26 -22.55
C CYS A 220 4.02 26.75 -22.57
N THR A 221 3.94 26.15 -23.76
CA THR A 221 3.67 24.72 -23.96
C THR A 221 4.68 24.09 -24.92
N TRP A 222 4.76 22.75 -24.90
CA TRP A 222 5.59 22.00 -25.84
C TRP A 222 4.82 21.77 -27.14
N ASN A 223 5.39 22.21 -28.26
CA ASN A 223 4.95 21.85 -29.60
C ASN A 223 5.80 20.68 -30.09
N ILE A 224 5.20 19.50 -30.18
CA ILE A 224 5.84 18.26 -30.62
C ILE A 224 5.50 18.05 -32.09
N LYS A 225 6.49 18.20 -32.96
CA LYS A 225 6.33 18.04 -34.41
C LYS A 225 7.12 16.83 -34.91
N GLU A 226 6.44 15.89 -35.56
CA GLU A 226 7.12 14.78 -36.21
C GLU A 226 7.86 15.24 -37.48
N GLU A 227 9.09 14.76 -37.63
CA GLU A 227 9.92 14.98 -38.81
C GLU A 227 10.07 13.69 -39.63
N LYS A 228 9.95 13.80 -40.95
CA LYS A 228 10.08 12.65 -41.86
C LYS A 228 11.54 12.25 -41.98
N ILE A 229 11.86 11.03 -41.57
CA ILE A 229 13.21 10.47 -41.67
C ILE A 229 13.43 9.87 -43.05
N LYS A 230 14.49 10.31 -43.73
CA LYS A 230 14.97 9.69 -44.97
C LYS A 230 16.13 8.73 -44.66
N PRO A 231 16.29 7.59 -45.37
CA PRO A 231 17.41 6.67 -45.14
C PRO A 231 18.78 7.34 -45.22
N GLU A 232 18.96 8.32 -46.10
CA GLU A 232 20.21 9.07 -46.24
C GLU A 232 20.51 9.94 -45.01
N TRP A 233 19.48 10.40 -44.30
CA TRP A 233 19.62 11.19 -43.07
C TRP A 233 20.22 10.36 -41.95
N ILE A 234 19.79 9.10 -41.81
CA ILE A 234 20.29 8.17 -40.79
C ILE A 234 21.80 7.99 -40.92
N MET A 235 22.29 7.79 -42.15
CA MET A 235 23.72 7.61 -42.40
C MET A 235 24.53 8.88 -42.14
N ALA A 236 23.99 10.04 -42.51
CA ALA A 236 24.66 11.33 -42.28
C ALA A 236 24.69 11.74 -40.79
N ASN A 237 23.71 11.30 -39.99
CA ASN A 237 23.53 11.71 -38.60
C ASN A 237 23.67 10.55 -37.60
N PHE A 238 24.33 9.45 -37.99
CA PHE A 238 24.45 8.26 -37.14
C PHE A 238 24.93 8.55 -35.71
N LYS A 239 25.84 9.51 -35.54
CA LYS A 239 26.35 9.95 -34.23
C LYS A 239 25.22 10.37 -33.27
N GLN A 240 24.18 11.03 -33.79
CA GLN A 240 23.02 11.47 -33.02
C GLN A 240 22.15 10.30 -32.54
N LEU A 241 22.26 9.12 -33.16
CA LEU A 241 21.53 7.91 -32.77
C LEU A 241 22.32 7.06 -31.76
N THR A 242 23.41 7.60 -31.19
CA THR A 242 24.22 6.94 -30.18
C THR A 242 23.98 7.57 -28.80
N CYS A 243 24.00 6.76 -27.74
CA CYS A 243 23.87 7.32 -26.38
C CYS A 243 25.15 8.05 -25.90
N ARG A 244 26.19 8.02 -26.74
CA ARG A 244 27.51 8.58 -26.51
C ARG A 244 27.78 9.83 -27.35
N ASP A 245 26.77 10.37 -28.03
CA ASP A 245 26.86 11.70 -28.63
C ASP A 245 27.29 12.70 -27.54
N SER A 246 28.00 13.75 -27.92
CA SER A 246 28.39 14.84 -27.02
C SER A 246 27.67 16.15 -27.33
N VAL A 247 26.90 16.19 -28.42
CA VAL A 247 26.17 17.36 -28.88
C VAL A 247 24.71 17.27 -28.43
N GLN A 248 24.44 17.55 -27.15
CA GLN A 248 23.08 17.67 -26.61
C GLN A 248 22.73 19.09 -26.18
N VAL A 249 21.43 19.36 -26.06
CA VAL A 249 20.94 20.55 -25.37
C VAL A 249 21.28 20.45 -23.88
N TYR A 250 21.81 21.53 -23.31
CA TYR A 250 22.00 21.64 -21.86
C TYR A 250 21.02 22.65 -21.29
N MET A 251 20.39 22.30 -20.17
CA MET A 251 19.53 23.13 -19.35
C MET A 251 19.97 22.97 -17.88
N PRO A 252 20.14 24.06 -17.11
CA PRO A 252 20.57 23.95 -15.72
C PRO A 252 19.44 23.40 -14.83
N LEU A 253 19.80 22.82 -13.69
CA LEU A 253 18.84 22.36 -12.67
C LEU A 253 17.99 23.55 -12.20
N ASN A 254 16.68 23.33 -12.06
CA ASN A 254 15.77 24.31 -11.48
C ASN A 254 16.05 24.46 -9.97
N GLU A 255 16.19 25.68 -9.46
CA GLU A 255 16.48 25.92 -8.04
C GLU A 255 15.45 25.29 -7.10
N ASN A 256 14.18 25.15 -7.51
CA ASN A 256 13.14 24.49 -6.71
C ASN A 256 13.41 22.98 -6.49
N MET A 257 14.24 22.36 -7.33
CA MET A 257 14.54 20.93 -7.29
C MET A 257 15.87 20.61 -6.59
N LYS A 258 16.52 21.62 -6.02
CA LYS A 258 17.84 21.49 -5.39
C LYS A 258 17.82 20.57 -4.17
N GLU A 259 16.80 20.68 -3.33
CA GLU A 259 16.63 19.82 -2.14
C GLU A 259 16.44 18.35 -2.54
N ASP A 260 15.56 18.09 -3.51
CA ASP A 260 15.34 16.74 -4.04
C ASP A 260 16.61 16.19 -4.71
N TYR A 261 17.31 17.01 -5.48
CA TYR A 261 18.59 16.65 -6.08
C TYR A 261 19.63 16.27 -5.04
N GLU A 262 19.79 17.04 -3.97
CA GLU A 262 20.72 16.75 -2.88
C GLU A 262 20.37 15.44 -2.17
N LYS A 263 19.08 15.21 -1.89
CA LYS A 263 18.59 13.97 -1.29
C LYS A 263 18.90 12.75 -2.15
N PHE A 264 18.54 12.77 -3.43
CA PHE A 264 18.83 11.65 -4.34
C PHE A 264 20.34 11.46 -4.56
N SER A 265 21.12 12.55 -4.56
CA SER A 265 22.59 12.50 -4.62
C SER A 265 23.18 11.80 -3.38
N GLU A 266 22.67 12.10 -2.19
CA GLU A 266 23.07 11.41 -0.95
C GLU A 266 22.69 9.94 -0.95
N GLU A 267 21.47 9.59 -1.37
CA GLU A 267 21.01 8.20 -1.49
C GLU A 267 21.90 7.40 -2.43
N ARG A 268 22.24 7.97 -3.60
CA ARG A 268 23.18 7.36 -4.56
C ARG A 268 24.59 7.20 -3.98
N LYS A 269 25.08 8.17 -3.19
CA LYS A 269 26.37 8.08 -2.47
C LYS A 269 26.35 7.05 -1.34
N ARG A 270 25.23 6.92 -0.61
CA ARG A 270 25.04 5.89 0.45
C ARG A 270 25.02 4.50 -0.15
N LYS A 271 24.25 4.27 -1.23
CA LYS A 271 24.30 3.02 -2.01
C LYS A 271 25.75 2.66 -2.40
N ARG A 272 26.55 3.61 -2.92
CA ARG A 272 27.98 3.41 -3.23
C ARG A 272 28.89 3.14 -2.01
N LYS A 273 28.62 3.73 -0.84
CA LYS A 273 29.41 3.53 0.40
C LYS A 273 29.06 2.24 1.14
N VAL A 274 27.81 1.78 1.07
CA VAL A 274 27.35 0.53 1.71
C VAL A 274 27.96 -0.68 1.01
N ILE A 275 28.13 -0.64 -0.31
CA ILE A 275 28.81 -1.67 -1.13
C ILE A 275 30.23 -2.01 -0.62
N ILE A 276 30.92 -1.07 0.06
CA ILE A 276 32.33 -1.24 0.47
C ILE A 276 32.47 -1.73 1.93
N LYS A 277 31.41 -1.72 2.77
CA LYS A 277 31.57 -1.85 4.23
C LYS A 277 30.90 -3.04 4.93
N ASN A 278 30.07 -3.84 4.27
CA ASN A 278 29.38 -4.94 4.95
C ASN A 278 30.16 -6.26 4.86
N LYS A 279 31.24 -6.39 5.66
CA LYS A 279 31.75 -7.70 6.06
C LYS A 279 30.79 -8.27 7.12
N VAL A 280 29.93 -9.21 6.72
CA VAL A 280 29.25 -10.07 7.69
C VAL A 280 30.34 -10.84 8.46
N LYS A 281 30.29 -10.79 9.79
CA LYS A 281 31.12 -11.67 10.62
C LYS A 281 30.68 -13.11 10.36
N LEU A 282 31.62 -13.93 9.90
CA LEU A 282 31.52 -15.39 9.92
C LEU A 282 31.01 -15.87 11.27
N LEU A 283 30.02 -16.76 11.24
CA LEU A 283 29.70 -17.61 12.39
C LEU A 283 30.85 -18.62 12.56
N SER A 284 31.29 -18.84 13.79
CA SER A 284 32.52 -19.55 14.15
C SER A 284 32.54 -21.06 13.88
N ASN A 285 31.46 -21.65 13.34
CA ASN A 285 31.23 -23.10 13.35
C ASN A 285 30.94 -23.72 11.96
N ILE A 286 31.29 -23.04 10.87
CA ILE A 286 31.18 -23.59 9.51
C ILE A 286 32.55 -24.13 9.11
N SER A 287 32.62 -25.36 8.61
CA SER A 287 33.88 -26.02 8.21
C SER A 287 34.42 -25.48 6.88
N SER A 288 33.54 -24.87 6.07
CA SER A 288 33.88 -24.16 4.84
C SER A 288 34.48 -22.77 5.09
N ASN A 289 35.62 -22.50 4.46
CA ASN A 289 36.30 -21.18 4.48
C ASN A 289 35.70 -20.17 3.47
N ILE A 290 34.69 -20.56 2.70
CA ILE A 290 34.09 -19.76 1.61
C ILE A 290 33.00 -18.88 2.19
N GLN A 291 32.97 -17.59 1.84
CA GLN A 291 31.86 -16.71 2.23
C GLN A 291 30.61 -16.99 1.39
N PRO A 292 29.39 -16.75 1.92
CA PRO A 292 28.15 -16.92 1.13
C PRO A 292 28.13 -16.19 -0.21
N TYR A 293 28.81 -15.04 -0.31
CA TYR A 293 28.89 -14.25 -1.55
C TYR A 293 30.00 -14.68 -2.52
N GLU A 294 30.81 -15.66 -2.15
CA GLU A 294 31.91 -16.22 -2.97
C GLU A 294 31.52 -17.54 -3.65
N ILE A 295 30.31 -18.04 -3.41
CA ILE A 295 29.76 -19.24 -4.03
C ILE A 295 29.62 -19.02 -5.54
N LYS A 296 30.08 -19.98 -6.35
CA LYS A 296 30.12 -19.87 -7.82
C LYS A 296 29.28 -20.90 -8.56
N ASN A 297 28.76 -21.92 -7.87
CA ASN A 297 27.99 -22.99 -8.50
C ASN A 297 27.07 -23.71 -7.48
N GLN A 298 26.21 -24.58 -8.01
CA GLN A 298 25.19 -25.32 -7.24
C GLN A 298 25.81 -26.27 -6.22
N GLU A 299 26.91 -26.95 -6.58
CA GLU A 299 27.60 -27.91 -5.70
C GLU A 299 28.15 -27.21 -4.44
N GLN A 300 28.84 -26.07 -4.61
CA GLN A 300 29.33 -25.26 -3.50
C GLN A 300 28.20 -24.73 -2.61
N LEU A 301 27.06 -24.38 -3.20
CA LEU A 301 25.89 -23.90 -2.45
C LEU A 301 25.28 -25.02 -1.60
N ASP A 302 25.20 -26.24 -2.15
CA ASP A 302 24.61 -27.39 -1.48
C ASP A 302 25.50 -27.88 -0.32
N GLU A 303 26.81 -28.00 -0.54
CA GLU A 303 27.78 -28.34 0.51
C GLU A 303 27.75 -27.30 1.64
N TYR A 304 27.69 -26.01 1.30
CA TYR A 304 27.62 -24.94 2.29
C TYR A 304 26.33 -25.04 3.13
N ILE A 305 25.18 -25.30 2.49
CA ILE A 305 23.90 -25.43 3.20
C ILE A 305 23.87 -26.67 4.09
N GLU A 306 24.39 -27.80 3.61
CA GLU A 306 24.44 -29.03 4.38
C GLU A 306 25.31 -28.88 5.63
N ASP A 307 26.52 -28.33 5.48
CA ASP A 307 27.40 -28.02 6.61
C ASP A 307 26.76 -27.00 7.56
N TYR A 308 26.15 -25.95 7.01
CA TYR A 308 25.49 -24.91 7.79
C TYR A 308 24.33 -25.48 8.61
N ILE A 309 23.38 -26.18 7.98
CA ILE A 309 22.19 -26.74 8.63
C ILE A 309 22.57 -27.84 9.62
N SER A 310 23.59 -28.66 9.33
CA SER A 310 24.01 -29.75 10.23
C SER A 310 24.64 -29.24 11.52
N ASN A 311 25.38 -28.13 11.46
CA ASN A 311 26.09 -27.55 12.61
C ASN A 311 25.26 -26.54 13.41
N LEU A 312 24.00 -26.26 13.04
CA LEU A 312 23.14 -25.36 13.83
C LEU A 312 22.80 -25.95 15.20
N PRO A 313 22.94 -25.17 16.29
CA PRO A 313 22.50 -25.59 17.62
C PRO A 313 20.99 -25.75 17.68
N ALA A 314 20.50 -26.49 18.69
CA ALA A 314 19.06 -26.73 18.88
C ALA A 314 18.24 -25.43 19.05
N THR A 315 18.84 -24.38 19.59
CA THR A 315 18.24 -23.05 19.75
C THR A 315 17.99 -22.34 18.42
N ASP A 316 18.69 -22.71 17.35
CA ASP A 316 18.60 -22.09 16.02
C ASP A 316 17.75 -22.92 15.02
N TYR A 317 16.95 -23.87 15.51
CA TYR A 317 16.11 -24.72 14.64
C TYR A 317 15.13 -23.90 13.77
N LEU A 318 14.78 -22.68 14.18
CA LEU A 318 14.00 -21.74 13.37
C LEU A 318 14.58 -21.55 11.96
N ILE A 319 15.92 -21.56 11.81
CA ILE A 319 16.57 -21.43 10.51
C ILE A 319 16.33 -22.68 9.65
N LYS A 320 16.38 -23.88 10.24
CA LYS A 320 16.08 -25.14 9.54
C LYS A 320 14.63 -25.17 9.07
N GLU A 321 13.72 -24.74 9.94
CA GLU A 321 12.30 -24.65 9.64
C GLU A 321 12.02 -23.63 8.53
N ALA A 322 12.61 -22.43 8.62
CA ALA A 322 12.49 -21.39 7.61
C ALA A 322 13.03 -21.83 6.24
N HIS A 323 14.17 -22.52 6.24
CA HIS A 323 14.72 -23.14 5.04
C HIS A 323 13.73 -24.13 4.43
N ALA A 324 13.26 -25.10 5.21
CA ALA A 324 12.34 -26.13 4.72
C ALA A 324 11.05 -25.55 4.13
N TYR A 325 10.43 -24.56 4.81
CA TYR A 325 9.22 -23.93 4.28
C TYR A 325 9.48 -23.15 2.99
N THR A 326 10.60 -22.45 2.88
CA THR A 326 10.94 -21.68 1.69
C THR A 326 11.12 -22.60 0.47
N MET A 327 11.75 -23.75 0.67
CA MET A 327 12.03 -24.70 -0.41
C MET A 327 10.78 -25.39 -0.98
N ILE A 328 9.63 -25.33 -0.29
CA ILE A 328 8.37 -25.86 -0.81
C ILE A 328 7.47 -24.78 -1.44
N LEU A 329 7.95 -23.55 -1.63
CA LEU A 329 7.19 -22.55 -2.38
C LEU A 329 7.14 -22.92 -3.88
N PRO A 330 5.99 -22.74 -4.55
CA PRO A 330 5.83 -23.13 -5.95
C PRO A 330 6.64 -22.23 -6.89
N VAL A 331 6.81 -22.68 -8.14
CA VAL A 331 7.57 -21.98 -9.19
C VAL A 331 7.17 -20.52 -9.39
N GLU A 332 5.94 -20.15 -9.07
CA GLU A 332 5.47 -18.75 -9.11
C GLU A 332 6.25 -17.78 -8.21
N TYR A 333 7.03 -18.27 -7.23
CA TYR A 333 7.81 -17.44 -6.31
C TYR A 333 9.30 -17.34 -6.69
N TRP A 334 9.79 -18.14 -7.64
CA TRP A 334 11.21 -18.14 -8.04
C TRP A 334 11.45 -18.28 -9.55
N GLY A 335 10.43 -18.64 -10.33
CA GLY A 335 10.50 -18.79 -11.78
C GLY A 335 10.39 -17.48 -12.56
N ALA A 336 10.25 -17.57 -13.89
CA ALA A 336 10.13 -16.39 -14.75
C ALA A 336 8.91 -15.53 -14.38
N GLY A 337 9.09 -14.20 -14.31
CA GLY A 337 8.04 -13.26 -13.93
C GLY A 337 7.71 -13.19 -12.42
N SER A 338 8.40 -13.96 -11.57
CA SER A 338 8.12 -14.03 -10.14
C SER A 338 8.65 -12.88 -9.29
N TYR A 339 9.30 -11.86 -9.87
CA TYR A 339 10.09 -10.86 -9.13
C TYR A 339 9.40 -10.28 -7.88
N SER A 340 8.14 -9.89 -8.00
CA SER A 340 7.34 -9.36 -6.88
C SER A 340 7.15 -10.39 -5.74
N LYS A 341 6.84 -11.65 -6.06
CA LYS A 341 6.75 -12.73 -5.06
C LYS A 341 8.13 -13.11 -4.50
N TRP A 342 9.13 -13.19 -5.37
CA TRP A 342 10.51 -13.53 -5.04
C TRP A 342 11.15 -12.55 -4.06
N ILE A 343 11.00 -11.24 -4.29
CA ILE A 343 11.57 -10.21 -3.41
C ILE A 343 10.87 -10.21 -2.05
N ARG A 344 9.56 -10.50 -2.01
CA ARG A 344 8.79 -10.62 -0.76
C ARG A 344 9.24 -11.81 0.08
N VAL A 345 9.64 -12.93 -0.54
CA VAL A 345 10.31 -14.05 0.16
C VAL A 345 11.63 -13.57 0.77
N GLY A 346 12.43 -12.81 0.02
CA GLY A 346 13.66 -12.19 0.53
C GLY A 346 13.41 -11.31 1.76
N TRP A 347 12.42 -10.41 1.71
CA TRP A 347 12.03 -9.57 2.85
C TRP A 347 11.58 -10.39 4.05
N ALA A 348 10.71 -11.39 3.82
CA ALA A 348 10.22 -12.28 4.87
C ALA A 348 11.34 -13.04 5.59
N LEU A 349 12.32 -13.55 4.84
CA LEU A 349 13.49 -14.23 5.40
C LEU A 349 14.39 -13.28 6.18
N LYS A 350 14.68 -12.09 5.64
CA LYS A 350 15.53 -11.09 6.29
C LYS A 350 14.97 -10.64 7.63
N ASN A 351 13.66 -10.39 7.68
CA ASN A 351 12.96 -9.99 8.89
C ASN A 351 12.84 -11.14 9.90
N THR A 352 12.97 -12.39 9.45
CA THR A 352 12.98 -13.57 10.33
C THR A 352 14.36 -13.75 10.97
N ASP A 353 15.41 -13.85 10.15
CA ASP A 353 16.79 -13.97 10.64
C ASP A 353 17.76 -13.53 9.52
N PRO A 354 18.72 -12.61 9.80
CA PRO A 354 19.67 -12.13 8.80
C PRO A 354 20.59 -13.22 8.24
N ARG A 355 20.71 -14.37 8.91
CA ARG A 355 21.48 -15.54 8.47
C ARG A 355 20.79 -16.34 7.36
N LEU A 356 19.50 -16.10 7.09
CA LEU A 356 18.72 -16.79 6.06
C LEU A 356 19.04 -16.36 4.61
N PHE A 357 20.08 -15.54 4.41
CA PHE A 357 20.56 -15.20 3.05
C PHE A 357 20.85 -16.46 2.23
N ILE A 358 21.48 -17.46 2.84
CA ILE A 358 21.83 -18.71 2.14
C ILE A 358 20.58 -19.50 1.70
N THR A 359 19.51 -19.45 2.49
CA THR A 359 18.21 -20.01 2.12
C THR A 359 17.64 -19.26 0.92
N TRP A 360 17.72 -17.94 0.89
CA TRP A 360 17.25 -17.15 -0.24
C TRP A 360 18.05 -17.43 -1.53
N LEU A 361 19.37 -17.66 -1.41
CA LEU A 361 20.20 -18.09 -2.52
C LEU A 361 19.76 -19.45 -3.08
N LYS A 362 19.64 -20.48 -2.24
CA LYS A 362 19.19 -21.82 -2.68
C LYS A 362 17.77 -21.82 -3.21
N PHE A 363 16.91 -21.00 -2.63
CA PHE A 363 15.58 -20.77 -3.15
C PHE A 363 15.61 -20.20 -4.57
N SER A 364 16.48 -19.22 -4.80
CA SER A 364 16.64 -18.56 -6.11
C SER A 364 17.33 -19.45 -7.14
N SER A 365 18.24 -20.33 -6.69
CA SER A 365 18.97 -21.27 -7.55
C SER A 365 18.10 -22.39 -8.12
N GLN A 366 16.84 -22.51 -7.66
CA GLN A 366 15.85 -23.38 -8.29
C GLN A 366 15.46 -22.93 -9.70
N TYR A 367 15.66 -21.65 -10.03
CA TYR A 367 15.46 -21.16 -11.37
C TYR A 367 16.56 -21.69 -12.30
N ALA A 368 16.17 -22.35 -13.40
CA ALA A 368 17.11 -23.02 -14.30
C ALA A 368 18.16 -22.08 -14.93
N GLU A 369 17.84 -20.79 -15.07
CA GLU A 369 18.73 -19.76 -15.61
C GLU A 369 19.37 -18.88 -14.51
N PHE A 370 19.42 -19.37 -13.27
CA PHE A 370 20.03 -18.65 -12.15
C PHE A 370 21.53 -18.40 -12.40
N ASP A 371 21.92 -17.13 -12.38
CA ASP A 371 23.30 -16.69 -12.57
C ASP A 371 24.04 -16.58 -11.23
N TYR A 372 25.00 -17.48 -11.00
CA TYR A 372 25.83 -17.47 -9.79
C TYR A 372 26.74 -16.24 -9.69
N ASP A 373 27.09 -15.60 -10.82
CA ASP A 373 27.87 -14.37 -10.81
C ASP A 373 27.04 -13.18 -10.29
N SER A 374 25.70 -13.31 -10.20
CA SER A 374 24.79 -12.32 -9.62
C SER A 374 24.72 -12.35 -8.08
N ILE A 375 25.32 -13.35 -7.42
CA ILE A 375 25.28 -13.51 -5.97
C ILE A 375 25.75 -12.27 -5.19
N PRO A 376 26.85 -11.57 -5.58
CA PRO A 376 27.24 -10.32 -4.93
C PRO A 376 26.16 -9.22 -5.01
N GLU A 377 25.45 -9.10 -6.13
CA GLU A 377 24.32 -8.16 -6.27
C GLU A 377 23.13 -8.57 -5.39
N MET A 378 22.84 -9.87 -5.32
CA MET A 378 21.82 -10.38 -4.40
C MET A 378 22.18 -10.11 -2.94
N PHE A 379 23.44 -10.28 -2.57
CA PHE A 379 23.90 -9.98 -1.22
C PHE A 379 23.79 -8.49 -0.88
N ASP A 380 24.05 -7.61 -1.86
CA ASP A 380 23.81 -6.18 -1.70
C ASP A 380 22.31 -5.87 -1.51
N LYS A 381 21.43 -6.48 -2.33
CA LYS A 381 19.97 -6.38 -2.13
C LYS A 381 19.56 -6.83 -0.71
N TRP A 382 20.01 -8.00 -0.28
CA TRP A 382 19.76 -8.53 1.06
C TRP A 382 20.25 -7.61 2.18
N SER A 383 21.39 -6.95 1.96
CA SER A 383 21.97 -6.02 2.93
C SER A 383 21.18 -4.72 3.04
N ASN A 384 20.50 -4.32 1.96
CA ASN A 384 19.69 -3.09 1.88
C ASN A 384 18.18 -3.33 2.11
N PHE A 385 17.74 -4.56 2.37
CA PHE A 385 16.36 -4.82 2.77
C PHE A 385 16.01 -4.09 4.05
N ASP A 386 14.93 -3.34 4.00
CA ASP A 386 14.42 -2.62 5.16
C ASP A 386 13.94 -3.63 6.20
N SER A 387 14.49 -3.54 7.41
CA SER A 387 14.23 -4.50 8.50
C SER A 387 12.84 -4.33 9.11
N TYR A 388 12.11 -3.28 8.68
CA TYR A 388 10.79 -2.88 9.14
C TYR A 388 9.91 -2.43 7.97
N ASN A 389 9.72 -3.31 6.97
CA ASN A 389 8.87 -2.97 5.83
C ASN A 389 7.40 -2.71 6.26
N LYS A 390 6.67 -1.88 5.50
CA LYS A 390 5.25 -1.55 5.76
C LYS A 390 4.31 -2.76 5.78
N GLU A 391 4.71 -3.87 5.15
CA GLU A 391 3.89 -5.09 5.04
C GLU A 391 4.09 -6.07 6.21
N GLY A 392 5.11 -5.89 7.06
CA GLY A 392 5.42 -6.77 8.19
C GLY A 392 5.73 -8.22 7.82
N LEU A 393 6.27 -8.49 6.63
CA LEU A 393 6.49 -9.87 6.16
C LEU A 393 7.53 -10.60 7.01
N THR A 394 7.23 -11.84 7.41
CA THR A 394 8.11 -12.72 8.20
C THR A 394 7.98 -14.18 7.73
N LEU A 395 8.64 -15.12 8.41
CA LEU A 395 8.46 -16.55 8.19
C LEU A 395 6.98 -16.97 8.25
N ARG A 396 6.17 -16.29 9.06
CA ARG A 396 4.71 -16.52 9.11
C ARG A 396 4.04 -16.29 7.76
N SER A 397 4.50 -15.30 7.00
CA SER A 397 4.02 -15.02 5.64
C SER A 397 4.40 -16.15 4.68
N ILE A 398 5.63 -16.66 4.76
CA ILE A 398 6.08 -17.82 3.97
C ILE A 398 5.25 -19.06 4.32
N MET A 399 5.09 -19.36 5.61
CA MET A 399 4.26 -20.45 6.10
C MET A 399 2.83 -20.36 5.57
N TYR A 400 2.24 -19.17 5.53
CA TYR A 400 0.91 -18.94 4.95
C TYR A 400 0.88 -19.22 3.44
N TRP A 401 1.88 -18.74 2.68
CA TRP A 401 1.98 -19.02 1.25
C TRP A 401 2.09 -20.53 1.00
N CYS A 402 2.95 -21.23 1.73
CA CYS A 402 3.11 -22.67 1.64
C CYS A 402 1.82 -23.41 2.03
N LYS A 403 1.14 -22.99 3.09
CA LYS A 403 -0.14 -23.61 3.49
C LYS A 403 -1.22 -23.46 2.41
N SER A 404 -1.18 -22.35 1.66
CA SER A 404 -2.15 -22.07 0.60
C SER A 404 -1.83 -22.80 -0.71
N SER A 405 -0.53 -22.93 -1.05
CA SER A 405 -0.10 -23.55 -2.30
C SER A 405 0.22 -25.06 -2.18
N ASN A 406 0.80 -25.49 -1.06
CA ASN A 406 1.35 -26.83 -0.81
C ASN A 406 1.01 -27.30 0.63
N GLU A 407 -0.30 -27.46 0.90
CA GLU A 407 -0.82 -27.73 2.25
C GLU A 407 -0.26 -29.01 2.88
N LYS A 408 -0.10 -30.07 2.09
CA LYS A 408 0.37 -31.38 2.59
C LYS A 408 1.82 -31.29 3.08
N GLU A 409 2.72 -30.79 2.24
CA GLU A 409 4.14 -30.59 2.54
C GLU A 409 4.33 -29.62 3.71
N PHE A 410 3.48 -28.59 3.80
CA PHE A 410 3.46 -27.66 4.93
C PHE A 410 3.24 -28.40 6.27
N TYR A 411 2.24 -29.28 6.35
CA TYR A 411 1.98 -30.05 7.57
C TYR A 411 3.05 -31.11 7.84
N GLU A 412 3.69 -31.67 6.80
CA GLU A 412 4.83 -32.58 6.97
C GLU A 412 6.03 -31.89 7.62
N ILE A 413 6.39 -30.68 7.16
CA ILE A 413 7.47 -29.87 7.76
C ILE A 413 7.10 -29.49 9.20
N ARG A 414 5.85 -29.07 9.45
CA ARG A 414 5.38 -28.76 10.80
C ARG A 414 5.51 -29.97 11.72
N SER A 415 5.10 -31.14 11.23
CA SER A 415 5.18 -32.41 11.96
C SER A 415 6.64 -32.77 12.29
N LYS A 416 7.56 -32.64 11.32
CA LYS A 416 9.00 -32.87 11.55
C LYS A 416 9.57 -31.93 12.61
N THR A 417 9.21 -30.65 12.58
CA THR A 417 9.61 -29.66 13.58
C THR A 417 9.10 -30.05 14.97
N ILE A 418 7.81 -30.37 15.11
CA ILE A 418 7.23 -30.81 16.38
C ILE A 418 7.92 -32.08 16.88
N HIS A 419 8.15 -33.07 16.00
CA HIS A 419 8.82 -34.31 16.35
C HIS A 419 10.24 -34.04 16.89
N TYR A 420 11.01 -33.18 16.22
CA TYR A 420 12.35 -32.79 16.68
C TYR A 420 12.31 -32.26 18.11
N TYR A 421 11.44 -31.29 18.40
CA TYR A 421 11.34 -30.73 19.75
C TYR A 421 10.82 -31.75 20.77
N VAL A 422 9.94 -32.67 20.37
CA VAL A 422 9.51 -33.76 21.26
C VAL A 422 10.69 -34.66 21.61
N PHE A 423 11.46 -35.13 20.63
CA PHE A 423 12.65 -35.95 20.88
C PHE A 423 13.69 -35.20 21.73
N TYR A 424 13.93 -33.92 21.42
CA TYR A 424 14.80 -33.08 22.22
C TYR A 424 14.32 -32.97 23.68
N SER A 425 13.02 -32.78 23.88
CA SER A 425 12.44 -32.61 25.22
C SER A 425 12.46 -33.88 26.08
N ILE A 426 12.37 -35.08 25.50
CA ILE A 426 12.40 -36.32 26.31
C ILE A 426 13.80 -36.63 26.85
N ASP A 427 14.85 -36.09 26.21
CA ASP A 427 16.24 -36.28 26.65
C ASP A 427 16.62 -35.34 27.79
N HIS A 428 16.09 -34.11 27.79
CA HIS A 428 16.41 -33.07 28.79
C HIS A 428 15.32 -32.94 29.87
N ASN A 429 14.06 -33.11 29.47
CA ASN A 429 12.85 -33.11 30.29
C ASN A 429 12.71 -31.88 31.22
N THR A 430 13.05 -30.70 30.69
CA THR A 430 12.87 -29.40 31.38
C THR A 430 11.54 -28.74 31.00
N GLU A 431 11.00 -27.88 31.86
CA GLU A 431 9.76 -27.15 31.54
C GLU A 431 9.90 -26.19 30.36
N PHE A 432 11.08 -25.64 30.13
CA PHE A 432 11.37 -24.81 28.96
C PHE A 432 11.25 -25.63 27.66
N ASP A 433 11.84 -26.82 27.60
CA ASP A 433 11.77 -27.67 26.40
C ASP A 433 10.33 -28.13 26.12
N LEU A 434 9.57 -28.45 27.17
CA LEU A 434 8.15 -28.78 27.07
C LEU A 434 7.32 -27.58 26.60
N ALA A 435 7.63 -26.37 27.09
CA ALA A 435 6.99 -25.14 26.63
C ALA A 435 7.35 -24.82 25.17
N MET A 436 8.56 -25.13 24.73
CA MET A 436 8.95 -25.03 23.31
C MET A 436 8.16 -25.99 22.43
N VAL A 437 7.92 -27.23 22.85
CA VAL A 437 7.02 -28.14 22.11
C VAL A 437 5.61 -27.55 22.03
N LEU A 438 5.08 -27.05 23.15
CA LEU A 438 3.77 -26.40 23.19
C LEU A 438 3.70 -25.20 22.23
N TYR A 439 4.77 -24.39 22.19
CA TYR A 439 4.94 -23.28 21.26
C TYR A 439 4.92 -23.74 19.82
N GLN A 440 5.76 -24.70 19.44
CA GLN A 440 5.82 -25.17 18.04
C GLN A 440 4.49 -25.76 17.55
N MET A 441 3.72 -26.38 18.46
CA MET A 441 2.37 -26.85 18.14
C MET A 441 1.38 -25.71 17.89
N ASN A 442 1.52 -24.57 18.59
CA ASN A 442 0.46 -23.58 18.76
C ASN A 442 0.85 -22.12 18.44
N LYS A 443 2.06 -21.85 17.94
CA LYS A 443 2.62 -20.50 17.66
C LYS A 443 1.81 -19.64 16.68
N ASP A 444 0.92 -20.27 15.91
CA ASP A 444 0.05 -19.60 14.94
C ASP A 444 -1.34 -19.30 15.50
N SER A 445 -1.69 -19.91 16.63
CA SER A 445 -3.03 -19.84 17.21
C SER A 445 -3.05 -19.04 18.50
N PHE A 446 -1.91 -18.80 19.15
CA PHE A 446 -1.85 -18.12 20.44
C PHE A 446 -0.73 -17.09 20.48
N THR A 447 -0.94 -16.05 21.29
CA THR A 447 0.09 -15.09 21.67
C THR A 447 -0.17 -14.55 23.07
N CYS A 448 0.89 -14.33 23.84
CA CYS A 448 0.82 -13.65 25.13
C CYS A 448 1.17 -12.17 24.91
N VAL A 449 0.37 -11.26 25.47
CA VAL A 449 0.54 -9.81 25.23
C VAL A 449 0.81 -9.02 26.52
N SER A 450 0.59 -9.64 27.68
CA SER A 450 1.01 -9.11 28.99
C SER A 450 1.44 -10.28 29.87
N ILE A 451 2.73 -10.34 30.21
CA ILE A 451 3.26 -11.33 31.16
C ILE A 451 2.73 -11.03 32.57
N LYS A 452 2.70 -9.74 32.94
CA LYS A 452 2.27 -9.27 34.26
C LYS A 452 0.81 -9.62 34.56
N ASP A 453 -0.08 -9.32 33.61
CA ASP A 453 -1.53 -9.50 33.79
C ASP A 453 -2.03 -10.84 33.21
N SER A 454 -1.12 -11.65 32.65
CA SER A 454 -1.44 -12.93 32.00
C SER A 454 -2.49 -12.82 30.90
N VAL A 455 -2.38 -11.82 30.04
CA VAL A 455 -3.32 -11.61 28.93
C VAL A 455 -2.85 -12.39 27.71
N TRP A 456 -3.75 -13.22 27.18
CA TRP A 456 -3.52 -14.05 26.02
C TRP A 456 -4.56 -13.78 24.94
N TYR A 457 -4.17 -13.97 23.69
CA TYR A 457 -5.07 -13.98 22.54
C TYR A 457 -5.01 -15.32 21.84
N GLU A 458 -6.17 -15.78 21.37
CA GLU A 458 -6.33 -16.96 20.54
C GLU A 458 -6.90 -16.59 19.17
N PHE A 459 -6.31 -17.13 18.10
CA PHE A 459 -6.78 -16.92 16.74
C PHE A 459 -7.89 -17.91 16.41
N ILE A 460 -9.14 -17.48 16.51
CA ILE A 460 -10.35 -18.28 16.26
C ILE A 460 -11.31 -17.50 15.36
N SER A 461 -11.94 -18.20 14.42
CA SER A 461 -12.94 -17.61 13.50
C SER A 461 -12.39 -16.38 12.78
N ASN A 462 -11.23 -16.56 12.15
CA ASN A 462 -10.54 -15.55 11.33
C ASN A 462 -10.05 -14.30 12.07
N ARG A 463 -10.04 -14.28 13.41
CA ARG A 463 -9.63 -13.11 14.20
C ARG A 463 -8.98 -13.51 15.53
N TRP A 464 -8.30 -12.56 16.16
CA TRP A 464 -7.77 -12.68 17.51
C TRP A 464 -8.85 -12.40 18.56
N GLN A 465 -9.02 -13.31 19.51
CA GLN A 465 -9.94 -13.17 20.63
C GLN A 465 -9.18 -13.24 21.94
N ILE A 466 -9.52 -12.37 22.89
CA ILE A 466 -8.90 -12.39 24.22
C ILE A 466 -9.35 -13.64 24.98
N ILE A 467 -8.40 -14.28 25.66
CA ILE A 467 -8.65 -15.44 26.52
C ILE A 467 -8.00 -15.23 27.88
N ASP A 468 -8.71 -15.62 28.94
CA ASP A 468 -8.24 -15.42 30.30
C ASP A 468 -7.18 -16.47 30.68
N ASP A 469 -6.04 -16.00 31.21
CA ASP A 469 -4.93 -16.78 31.74
C ASP A 469 -4.44 -17.93 30.83
N GLY A 470 -4.63 -17.79 29.51
CA GLY A 470 -4.22 -18.81 28.55
C GLY A 470 -4.89 -20.17 28.77
N ILE A 471 -6.12 -20.20 29.29
CA ILE A 471 -6.75 -21.46 29.74
C ILE A 471 -6.87 -22.51 28.61
N SER A 472 -7.14 -22.07 27.38
CA SER A 472 -7.25 -22.96 26.22
C SER A 472 -5.88 -23.53 25.82
N VAL A 473 -4.81 -22.73 25.75
CA VAL A 473 -3.45 -23.25 25.49
C VAL A 473 -2.96 -24.16 26.63
N ARG A 474 -3.29 -23.85 27.88
CA ARG A 474 -2.99 -24.71 29.04
C ARG A 474 -3.73 -26.06 28.96
N SER A 475 -4.95 -26.09 28.42
CA SER A 475 -5.69 -27.34 28.25
C SER A 475 -5.01 -28.28 27.24
N LYS A 476 -4.42 -27.71 26.18
CA LYS A 476 -3.72 -28.42 25.11
C LYS A 476 -2.49 -29.20 25.58
N ILE A 477 -1.87 -28.82 26.69
CA ILE A 477 -0.74 -29.58 27.28
C ILE A 477 -1.18 -31.02 27.60
N SER A 478 -2.34 -31.17 28.24
CA SER A 478 -2.85 -32.48 28.69
C SER A 478 -3.67 -33.22 27.62
N THR A 479 -4.03 -32.56 26.52
CA THR A 479 -4.78 -33.15 25.41
C THR A 479 -3.88 -33.32 24.19
N ASP A 480 -3.68 -32.26 23.42
CA ASP A 480 -3.07 -32.29 22.10
C ASP A 480 -1.59 -32.66 22.19
N MET A 481 -0.85 -32.00 23.09
CA MET A 481 0.57 -32.27 23.31
C MET A 481 0.77 -33.69 23.82
N TYR A 482 0.01 -34.12 24.84
CA TYR A 482 0.02 -35.51 25.31
C TYR A 482 -0.22 -36.52 24.17
N ASN A 483 -1.19 -36.26 23.29
CA ASN A 483 -1.50 -37.14 22.16
C ASN A 483 -0.33 -37.25 21.17
N VAL A 484 0.43 -36.17 20.94
CA VAL A 484 1.64 -36.19 20.11
C VAL A 484 2.72 -37.10 20.73
N TYR A 485 3.03 -36.93 22.03
CA TYR A 485 4.00 -37.81 22.72
C TYR A 485 3.55 -39.27 22.69
N HIS A 486 2.26 -39.52 22.95
CA HIS A 486 1.72 -40.88 22.93
C HIS A 486 1.82 -41.52 21.54
N LYS A 487 1.52 -40.77 20.48
CA LYS A 487 1.63 -41.26 19.09
C LYS A 487 3.07 -41.60 18.72
N LEU A 488 4.02 -40.72 19.03
CA LEU A 488 5.45 -40.93 18.76
C LEU A 488 6.02 -42.09 19.57
N MET A 489 5.63 -42.23 20.83
CA MET A 489 5.96 -43.38 21.66
C MET A 489 5.48 -44.69 21.04
N LYS A 490 4.23 -44.73 20.54
CA LYS A 490 3.67 -45.92 19.86
C LYS A 490 4.39 -46.25 18.55
N GLN A 491 4.81 -45.23 17.80
CA GLN A 491 5.64 -45.43 16.61
C GLN A 491 7.00 -46.04 16.98
N LYS A 492 7.64 -45.52 18.04
CA LYS A 492 8.92 -46.05 18.53
C LYS A 492 8.80 -47.48 19.06
N GLU A 493 7.70 -47.80 19.75
CA GLU A 493 7.38 -49.15 20.21
C GLU A 493 7.30 -50.12 19.02
N ASN A 494 6.57 -49.75 17.96
CA ASN A 494 6.47 -50.56 16.75
C ASN A 494 7.83 -50.72 16.03
N GLU A 495 8.61 -49.65 15.88
CA GLU A 495 9.96 -49.71 15.29
C GLU A 495 10.89 -50.68 16.05
N THR A 496 10.79 -50.66 17.38
CA THR A 496 11.61 -51.51 18.27
C THR A 496 11.20 -52.98 18.18
N LEU A 497 9.91 -53.27 17.91
CA LEU A 497 9.39 -54.63 17.73
C LEU A 497 9.78 -55.26 16.37
N VAL A 498 9.93 -54.46 15.31
CA VAL A 498 10.21 -54.94 13.95
C VAL A 498 11.69 -55.31 13.73
N LYS A 499 12.63 -54.66 14.43
CA LYS A 499 14.09 -54.85 14.25
C LYS A 499 14.67 -55.99 15.10
N ALA A 500 14.21 -57.24 14.98
CA ALA A 500 14.79 -58.36 15.74
C ALA A 500 15.10 -59.57 14.83
N PRO A 501 16.36 -59.74 14.36
CA PRO A 501 17.09 -60.99 14.63
C PRO A 501 18.64 -60.95 14.64
N THR A 502 19.34 -59.81 14.80
CA THR A 502 20.84 -59.78 14.80
C THR A 502 21.50 -59.15 16.05
N LYS A 503 22.84 -59.21 16.17
CA LYS A 503 23.60 -58.63 17.32
C LYS A 503 23.63 -57.09 17.32
N GLU A 504 23.61 -56.44 16.15
CA GLU A 504 23.48 -54.97 16.05
C GLU A 504 22.06 -54.52 16.47
N ASP A 505 21.06 -55.34 16.19
CA ASP A 505 19.67 -55.11 16.61
C ASP A 505 19.47 -55.16 18.13
N ALA A 506 20.32 -55.89 18.88
CA ALA A 506 20.23 -55.96 20.34
C ALA A 506 20.55 -54.62 21.02
N ASN A 507 21.54 -53.88 20.52
CA ASN A 507 21.87 -52.54 21.02
C ASN A 507 20.79 -51.53 20.63
N ALA A 508 20.34 -51.55 19.37
CA ALA A 508 19.25 -50.69 18.89
C ALA A 508 17.93 -50.91 19.64
N ASN A 509 17.65 -52.16 20.05
CA ASN A 509 16.50 -52.50 20.87
C ASN A 509 16.63 -51.98 22.32
N SER A 510 17.84 -52.00 22.89
CA SER A 510 18.09 -51.41 24.22
C SER A 510 17.89 -49.89 24.24
N GLU A 511 18.40 -49.18 23.22
CA GLU A 511 18.23 -47.74 23.06
C GLU A 511 16.75 -47.37 22.80
N GLY A 512 16.06 -48.16 21.97
CA GLY A 512 14.63 -47.99 21.71
C GLY A 512 13.79 -48.11 22.98
N LYS A 513 14.08 -49.09 23.84
CA LYS A 513 13.42 -49.25 25.15
C LYS A 513 13.71 -48.09 26.10
N GLU A 514 14.94 -47.59 26.13
CA GLU A 514 15.29 -46.42 26.95
C GLU A 514 14.51 -45.18 26.51
N GLN A 515 14.43 -44.92 25.21
CA GLN A 515 13.63 -43.82 24.66
C GLN A 515 12.15 -43.95 25.01
N ILE A 516 11.56 -45.14 24.91
CA ILE A 516 10.17 -45.40 25.31
C ILE A 516 9.94 -45.06 26.79
N LEU A 517 10.87 -45.41 27.67
CA LEU A 517 10.79 -45.05 29.10
C LEU A 517 10.84 -43.53 29.31
N LYS A 518 11.68 -42.81 28.56
CA LYS A 518 11.73 -41.33 28.59
C LYS A 518 10.41 -40.71 28.12
N PHE A 519 9.79 -41.26 27.07
CA PHE A 519 8.45 -40.86 26.62
C PHE A 519 7.40 -41.03 27.72
N VAL A 520 7.34 -42.21 28.35
CA VAL A 520 6.36 -42.51 29.42
C VAL A 520 6.51 -41.53 30.59
N LYS A 521 7.75 -41.28 31.03
CA LYS A 521 8.04 -40.33 32.11
C LYS A 521 7.57 -38.93 31.75
N THR A 522 7.90 -38.46 30.56
CA THR A 522 7.55 -37.11 30.09
C THR A 522 6.03 -36.95 29.93
N ALA A 523 5.37 -37.91 29.28
CA ALA A 523 3.92 -37.90 29.07
C ALA A 523 3.12 -37.88 30.38
N ALA A 524 3.63 -38.52 31.44
CA ALA A 524 3.03 -38.47 32.77
C ALA A 524 3.08 -37.05 33.38
N LEU A 525 4.12 -36.26 33.09
CA LEU A 525 4.23 -34.87 33.57
C LEU A 525 3.18 -33.97 32.92
N LEU A 526 2.85 -34.18 31.64
CA LEU A 526 1.89 -33.35 30.89
C LEU A 526 0.47 -33.38 31.47
N LYS A 527 0.14 -34.38 32.28
CA LYS A 527 -1.15 -34.50 32.98
C LYS A 527 -1.14 -34.00 34.42
N LYS A 528 0.02 -33.65 34.99
CA LYS A 528 0.14 -33.13 36.36
C LYS A 528 -0.11 -31.63 36.41
N THR A 529 -0.98 -31.18 37.32
CA THR A 529 -1.33 -29.75 37.50
C THR A 529 -0.11 -28.88 37.77
N SER A 530 0.81 -29.32 38.63
CA SER A 530 2.04 -28.56 38.96
C SER A 530 2.93 -28.37 37.73
N SER A 531 3.20 -29.43 36.99
CA SER A 531 3.99 -29.39 35.75
C SER A 531 3.35 -28.49 34.70
N LYS A 532 2.03 -28.58 34.51
CA LYS A 532 1.30 -27.68 33.60
C LYS A 532 1.48 -26.20 33.97
N ASN A 533 1.49 -25.87 35.26
CA ASN A 533 1.67 -24.48 35.71
C ASN A 533 3.10 -23.98 35.43
N ASN A 534 4.11 -24.82 35.65
CA ASN A 534 5.50 -24.48 35.34
C ASN A 534 5.72 -24.31 33.83
N ILE A 535 5.19 -25.24 33.01
CA ILE A 535 5.24 -25.14 31.53
C ILE A 535 4.56 -23.85 31.07
N MET A 536 3.41 -23.50 31.63
CA MET A 536 2.72 -22.25 31.30
C MET A 536 3.50 -21.01 31.70
N LYS A 537 4.34 -21.08 32.73
CA LYS A 537 5.19 -19.96 33.14
C LYS A 537 6.27 -19.67 32.08
N GLU A 538 6.94 -20.71 31.60
CA GLU A 538 7.91 -20.61 30.49
C GLU A 538 7.20 -20.21 29.18
N ALA A 539 6.02 -20.78 28.92
CA ALA A 539 5.25 -20.48 27.72
C ALA A 539 4.83 -19.00 27.64
N LYS A 540 4.54 -18.33 28.77
CA LYS A 540 4.23 -16.88 28.76
C LYS A 540 5.37 -16.08 28.13
N GLU A 541 6.61 -16.40 28.44
CA GLU A 541 7.79 -15.71 27.91
C GLU A 541 8.02 -16.06 26.43
N ILE A 542 7.86 -17.34 26.06
CA ILE A 542 8.07 -17.81 24.69
C ILE A 542 7.00 -17.25 23.72
N PHE A 543 5.74 -17.15 24.15
CA PHE A 543 4.64 -16.63 23.34
C PHE A 543 4.51 -15.10 23.38
N TYR A 544 5.35 -14.41 24.16
CA TYR A 544 5.21 -12.98 24.40
C TYR A 544 5.50 -12.15 23.15
N ASP A 545 4.52 -11.37 22.69
CA ASP A 545 4.68 -10.36 21.65
C ASP A 545 4.38 -8.97 22.23
N LYS A 546 5.45 -8.22 22.51
CA LYS A 546 5.38 -6.85 23.04
C LYS A 546 4.75 -5.85 22.06
N GLU A 547 4.81 -6.11 20.75
CA GLU A 547 4.33 -5.20 19.69
C GLU A 547 2.90 -5.55 19.25
N PHE A 548 2.28 -6.58 19.83
CA PHE A 548 0.96 -7.06 19.40
C PHE A 548 -0.12 -5.97 19.48
N TYR A 549 -0.19 -5.26 20.61
CA TYR A 549 -1.20 -4.21 20.81
C TYR A 549 -1.03 -3.04 19.84
N SER A 550 0.20 -2.68 19.48
CA SER A 550 0.45 -1.62 18.49
C SER A 550 0.04 -2.01 17.07
N LYS A 551 -0.12 -3.30 16.78
CA LYS A 551 -0.57 -3.81 15.47
C LYS A 551 -2.08 -4.11 15.44
N LEU A 552 -2.67 -4.44 16.58
CA LEU A 552 -4.07 -4.84 16.72
C LEU A 552 -5.05 -3.79 16.18
N ASN A 553 -5.87 -4.17 15.20
CA ASN A 553 -6.88 -3.35 14.51
C ASN A 553 -6.34 -2.05 13.90
N THR A 554 -5.08 -2.02 13.47
CA THR A 554 -4.48 -0.82 12.84
C THR A 554 -4.63 -0.76 11.33
N ASN A 555 -4.96 -1.88 10.67
CA ASN A 555 -5.11 -1.90 9.22
C ASN A 555 -6.44 -1.26 8.79
N ASN A 556 -6.36 -0.11 8.14
CA ASN A 556 -7.49 0.68 7.68
C ASN A 556 -8.32 0.00 6.58
N TYR A 557 -7.78 -0.99 5.89
CA TYR A 557 -8.38 -1.60 4.70
C TYR A 557 -8.90 -3.03 4.95
N LEU A 558 -8.93 -3.47 6.22
CA LEU A 558 -9.47 -4.77 6.60
C LEU A 558 -10.71 -4.61 7.48
N ILE A 559 -11.77 -5.37 7.15
CA ILE A 559 -12.98 -5.55 7.95
C ILE A 559 -13.11 -7.03 8.31
N GLY A 560 -13.29 -7.33 9.59
CA GLY A 560 -13.54 -8.68 10.07
C GLY A 560 -15.02 -9.05 9.99
N CYS A 561 -15.33 -10.19 9.38
CA CYS A 561 -16.61 -10.87 9.40
C CYS A 561 -16.45 -12.23 10.09
N ASN A 562 -17.55 -12.94 10.37
CA ASN A 562 -17.48 -14.24 11.05
C ASN A 562 -16.75 -15.30 10.21
N ASN A 563 -17.06 -15.36 8.91
CA ASN A 563 -16.53 -16.35 7.96
C ASN A 563 -15.27 -15.90 7.20
N CYS A 564 -14.98 -14.59 7.13
CA CYS A 564 -13.85 -14.06 6.36
C CYS A 564 -13.38 -12.68 6.85
N ILE A 565 -12.28 -12.19 6.28
CA ILE A 565 -11.84 -10.80 6.30
C ILE A 565 -12.09 -10.22 4.89
N ILE A 566 -12.68 -9.02 4.84
CA ILE A 566 -12.81 -8.22 3.61
C ILE A 566 -11.56 -7.36 3.48
N ASP A 567 -10.87 -7.46 2.35
CA ASP A 567 -9.61 -6.78 2.02
C ASP A 567 -9.86 -5.76 0.90
N PHE A 568 -10.01 -4.49 1.27
CA PHE A 568 -10.37 -3.42 0.33
C PHE A 568 -9.24 -3.04 -0.62
N ASN A 569 -7.98 -3.25 -0.23
CA ASN A 569 -6.81 -3.00 -1.08
C ASN A 569 -6.78 -3.98 -2.26
N ASN A 570 -6.96 -5.27 -1.95
CA ASN A 570 -6.94 -6.32 -2.96
C ASN A 570 -8.32 -6.56 -3.61
N LYS A 571 -9.37 -5.88 -3.12
CA LYS A 571 -10.77 -6.05 -3.54
C LYS A 571 -11.26 -7.50 -3.47
N VAL A 572 -10.88 -8.21 -2.41
CA VAL A 572 -11.24 -9.61 -2.19
C VAL A 572 -11.74 -9.85 -0.77
N HIS A 573 -12.48 -10.93 -0.57
CA HIS A 573 -12.75 -11.49 0.75
C HIS A 573 -11.98 -12.81 0.88
N ARG A 574 -11.31 -13.02 2.02
CA ARG A 574 -10.43 -14.16 2.25
C ARG A 574 -10.52 -14.66 3.68
N LYS A 575 -10.06 -15.90 3.94
CA LYS A 575 -9.86 -16.34 5.33
C LYS A 575 -8.89 -15.40 6.04
N GLY A 576 -9.20 -15.14 7.31
CA GLY A 576 -8.34 -14.31 8.15
C GLY A 576 -7.02 -15.01 8.43
N LYS A 577 -5.99 -14.20 8.61
CA LYS A 577 -4.63 -14.61 8.94
C LYS A 577 -4.28 -14.04 10.30
N HIS A 578 -3.44 -14.76 11.05
CA HIS A 578 -2.95 -14.26 12.32
C HIS A 578 -2.20 -12.91 12.21
N ASP A 579 -1.60 -12.62 11.06
CA ASP A 579 -0.85 -11.38 10.82
C ASP A 579 -1.76 -10.27 10.28
N ASP A 580 -3.07 -10.51 10.13
CA ASP A 580 -4.03 -9.41 9.88
C ASP A 580 -4.21 -8.53 11.12
N TYR A 581 -3.84 -9.06 12.30
CA TYR A 581 -4.00 -8.40 13.61
C TYR A 581 -5.41 -7.83 13.82
N ILE A 582 -6.45 -8.50 13.31
CA ILE A 582 -7.85 -8.11 13.53
C ILE A 582 -8.41 -8.86 14.73
N SER A 583 -9.05 -8.13 15.64
CA SER A 583 -9.85 -8.70 16.73
C SER A 583 -11.33 -8.35 16.63
N LYS A 584 -11.70 -7.32 15.87
CA LYS A 584 -13.07 -6.84 15.72
C LYS A 584 -13.86 -7.59 14.64
N THR A 585 -15.16 -7.76 14.84
CA THR A 585 -16.08 -8.36 13.85
C THR A 585 -17.33 -7.51 13.61
N THR A 586 -17.86 -7.56 12.38
CA THR A 586 -19.22 -7.12 12.06
C THR A 586 -20.28 -8.01 12.71
N GLY A 587 -19.93 -9.25 13.08
CA GLY A 587 -20.86 -10.25 13.56
C GLY A 587 -21.69 -10.91 12.45
N ILE A 588 -21.39 -10.62 11.18
CA ILE A 588 -22.11 -11.09 10.00
C ILE A 588 -21.26 -12.12 9.24
N ASP A 589 -21.88 -13.14 8.66
CA ASP A 589 -21.28 -13.95 7.59
C ASP A 589 -21.43 -13.21 6.26
N TYR A 590 -20.30 -12.86 5.64
CA TYR A 590 -20.28 -12.10 4.40
C TYR A 590 -20.44 -13.00 3.18
N TYR A 591 -21.26 -12.55 2.23
CA TYR A 591 -21.40 -13.12 0.90
C TYR A 591 -21.39 -11.98 -0.13
N PRO A 592 -20.81 -12.14 -1.33
CA PRO A 592 -20.82 -11.10 -2.36
C PRO A 592 -22.25 -10.67 -2.74
N LEU A 593 -22.43 -9.44 -3.21
CA LEU A 593 -23.76 -8.92 -3.59
C LEU A 593 -24.48 -9.82 -4.61
N SER A 594 -23.73 -10.40 -5.57
CA SER A 594 -24.25 -11.35 -6.56
C SER A 594 -24.90 -12.60 -5.96
N HIS A 595 -24.49 -13.01 -4.75
CA HIS A 595 -25.19 -14.06 -4.00
C HIS A 595 -26.62 -13.61 -3.64
N TYR A 596 -26.78 -12.39 -3.12
CA TYR A 596 -28.08 -11.88 -2.71
C TYR A 596 -28.98 -11.48 -3.88
N GLU A 597 -28.41 -11.00 -4.98
CA GLU A 597 -29.18 -10.76 -6.23
C GLU A 597 -29.89 -12.02 -6.71
N LYS A 598 -29.25 -13.19 -6.54
CA LYS A 598 -29.82 -14.48 -6.91
C LYS A 598 -30.80 -15.05 -5.88
N HIS A 599 -30.52 -14.91 -4.58
CA HIS A 599 -31.25 -15.63 -3.53
C HIS A 599 -32.21 -14.78 -2.71
N LYS A 600 -32.01 -13.45 -2.65
CA LYS A 600 -32.81 -12.49 -1.86
C LYS A 600 -33.01 -11.13 -2.56
N PRO A 601 -33.39 -11.07 -3.86
CA PRO A 601 -33.55 -9.81 -4.58
C PRO A 601 -34.64 -8.89 -3.99
N GLU A 602 -35.62 -9.45 -3.29
CA GLU A 602 -36.65 -8.70 -2.55
C GLU A 602 -36.06 -7.85 -1.42
N VAL A 603 -35.08 -8.38 -0.69
CA VAL A 603 -34.42 -7.63 0.40
C VAL A 603 -33.63 -6.45 -0.15
N ILE A 604 -32.96 -6.63 -1.30
CA ILE A 604 -32.26 -5.54 -1.99
C ILE A 604 -33.24 -4.41 -2.34
N ARG A 605 -34.41 -4.75 -2.92
CA ARG A 605 -35.46 -3.76 -3.26
C ARG A 605 -36.03 -3.07 -2.03
N GLU A 606 -36.20 -3.79 -0.92
CA GLU A 606 -36.66 -3.21 0.34
C GLU A 606 -35.67 -2.18 0.89
N ILE A 607 -34.37 -2.50 0.88
CA ILE A 607 -33.30 -1.60 1.31
C ILE A 607 -33.23 -0.37 0.39
N ASP A 608 -33.30 -0.56 -0.93
CA ASP A 608 -33.28 0.55 -1.89
C ASP A 608 -34.51 1.46 -1.72
N THR A 609 -35.68 0.86 -1.46
CA THR A 609 -36.90 1.61 -1.12
C THR A 609 -36.70 2.40 0.17
N PHE A 610 -36.13 1.79 1.21
CA PHE A 610 -35.83 2.47 2.46
C PHE A 610 -34.89 3.66 2.27
N MET A 611 -33.78 3.47 1.54
CA MET A 611 -32.83 4.54 1.24
C MET A 611 -33.44 5.66 0.40
N SER A 612 -34.26 5.32 -0.60
CA SER A 612 -34.97 6.30 -1.44
C SER A 612 -36.07 7.04 -0.67
N GLN A 613 -36.69 6.43 0.34
CA GLN A 613 -37.64 7.10 1.22
C GLN A 613 -36.93 8.01 2.23
N LEU A 614 -35.75 7.65 2.73
CA LEU A 614 -34.94 8.53 3.57
C LEU A 614 -34.39 9.73 2.79
N PHE A 615 -33.95 9.50 1.55
CA PHE A 615 -33.32 10.49 0.69
C PHE A 615 -34.00 10.48 -0.69
N PRO A 616 -35.10 11.25 -0.86
CA PRO A 616 -35.87 11.28 -2.11
C PRO A 616 -35.13 11.91 -3.29
N GLU A 617 -34.12 12.72 -3.01
CA GLU A 617 -33.23 13.32 -3.99
C GLU A 617 -32.10 12.35 -4.31
N ASP A 618 -32.00 11.90 -5.56
CA ASP A 618 -31.05 10.85 -5.96
C ASP A 618 -29.59 11.21 -5.70
N GLU A 619 -29.21 12.48 -5.87
CA GLU A 619 -27.84 12.94 -5.56
C GLU A 619 -27.52 12.79 -4.07
N LEU A 620 -28.46 13.14 -3.19
CA LEU A 620 -28.31 12.99 -1.75
C LEU A 620 -28.31 11.52 -1.34
N LYS A 621 -29.15 10.69 -1.99
CA LYS A 621 -29.17 9.23 -1.78
C LYS A 621 -27.81 8.61 -2.14
N GLN A 622 -27.26 8.97 -3.30
CA GLN A 622 -25.94 8.52 -3.74
C GLN A 622 -24.85 8.96 -2.78
N TYR A 623 -24.83 10.23 -2.38
CA TYR A 623 -23.91 10.75 -1.36
C TYR A 623 -23.98 9.93 -0.06
N MET A 624 -25.19 9.62 0.41
CA MET A 624 -25.37 8.85 1.64
C MET A 624 -24.92 7.40 1.49
N MET A 625 -25.15 6.76 0.35
CA MET A 625 -24.63 5.42 0.08
C MET A 625 -23.10 5.38 0.07
N GLU A 626 -22.44 6.36 -0.58
CA GLU A 626 -20.99 6.52 -0.56
C GLU A 626 -20.46 6.82 0.85
N HIS A 627 -21.13 7.72 1.58
CA HIS A 627 -20.78 8.06 2.95
C HIS A 627 -20.82 6.82 3.85
N LEU A 628 -21.90 6.05 3.81
CA LEU A 628 -22.04 4.83 4.60
C LEU A 628 -21.02 3.76 4.18
N ALA A 629 -20.74 3.61 2.88
CA ALA A 629 -19.72 2.69 2.38
C ALA A 629 -18.32 3.09 2.85
N SER A 630 -18.01 4.39 2.90
CA SER A 630 -16.74 4.88 3.41
C SER A 630 -16.50 4.47 4.87
N THR A 631 -17.55 4.25 5.66
CA THR A 631 -17.45 3.79 7.05
C THR A 631 -16.98 2.34 7.18
N LEU A 632 -16.80 1.59 6.10
CA LEU A 632 -16.14 0.28 6.14
C LEU A 632 -14.61 0.41 6.19
N LEU A 633 -14.07 1.55 5.74
CA LEU A 633 -12.64 1.82 5.72
C LEU A 633 -12.21 2.70 6.89
N GLY A 634 -10.98 2.51 7.35
CA GLY A 634 -10.35 3.28 8.43
C GLY A 634 -9.63 4.56 7.98
N ASN A 635 -9.57 4.85 6.67
CA ASN A 635 -9.02 6.10 6.17
C ASN A 635 -9.93 7.28 6.51
N ASN A 636 -9.40 8.50 6.60
CA ASN A 636 -10.20 9.70 6.88
C ASN A 636 -9.81 10.84 5.93
N GLU A 637 -9.68 10.51 4.64
CA GLU A 637 -9.23 11.44 3.59
C GLU A 637 -10.08 12.71 3.52
N ASN A 638 -11.40 12.57 3.67
CA ASN A 638 -12.33 13.71 3.60
C ASN A 638 -12.39 14.52 4.91
N GLN A 639 -11.85 14.00 6.02
CA GLN A 639 -11.82 14.65 7.35
C GLN A 639 -13.20 15.18 7.80
N THR A 640 -14.28 14.41 7.59
CA THR A 640 -15.65 14.92 7.76
C THR A 640 -16.22 14.71 9.17
N PHE A 641 -16.98 15.70 9.63
CA PHE A 641 -17.94 15.62 10.73
C PHE A 641 -19.36 15.70 10.15
N ASN A 642 -20.09 14.58 10.21
CA ASN A 642 -21.40 14.44 9.58
C ASN A 642 -22.50 14.78 10.59
N ILE A 643 -23.33 15.76 10.26
CA ILE A 643 -24.46 16.20 11.09
C ILE A 643 -25.75 15.79 10.37
N TYR A 644 -26.44 14.79 10.90
CA TYR A 644 -27.75 14.40 10.41
C TYR A 644 -28.81 15.27 11.09
N ILE A 645 -29.36 16.23 10.34
CA ILE A 645 -30.30 17.23 10.84
C ILE A 645 -31.73 16.94 10.34
N GLY A 646 -32.73 17.18 11.18
CA GLY A 646 -34.14 17.25 10.74
C GLY A 646 -35.13 17.01 11.87
N THR A 647 -36.41 17.29 11.65
CA THR A 647 -37.39 17.50 12.72
C THR A 647 -38.20 16.24 13.06
N GLY A 648 -37.60 15.27 13.79
CA GLY A 648 -38.26 14.07 14.34
C GLY A 648 -39.00 13.16 13.33
N ALA A 649 -39.18 11.87 13.64
CA ALA A 649 -39.92 10.93 12.77
C ALA A 649 -39.49 10.96 11.28
N ASN A 650 -38.19 11.11 11.03
CA ASN A 650 -37.59 11.25 9.70
C ASN A 650 -36.57 10.14 9.39
N GLY A 651 -36.44 9.13 10.27
CA GLY A 651 -35.66 7.92 10.01
C GLY A 651 -34.15 7.98 10.34
N LYS A 652 -33.63 9.12 10.84
CA LYS A 652 -32.22 9.27 11.26
C LYS A 652 -31.73 8.13 12.18
N SER A 653 -32.45 7.91 13.29
CA SER A 653 -32.10 6.88 14.27
C SER A 653 -32.16 5.48 13.68
N LYS A 654 -33.11 5.22 12.78
CA LYS A 654 -33.30 3.91 12.13
C LYS A 654 -32.15 3.56 11.18
N LEU A 655 -31.62 4.54 10.44
CA LEU A 655 -30.42 4.32 9.64
C LEU A 655 -29.18 4.05 10.53
N ILE A 656 -29.05 4.77 11.64
CA ILE A 656 -27.98 4.53 12.62
C ILE A 656 -28.08 3.13 13.24
N ASP A 657 -29.29 2.68 13.59
CA ASP A 657 -29.55 1.35 14.15
C ASP A 657 -29.19 0.25 13.14
N LEU A 658 -29.60 0.41 11.87
CA LEU A 658 -29.22 -0.50 10.78
C LEU A 658 -27.69 -0.55 10.60
N MET A 659 -27.01 0.60 10.58
CA MET A 659 -25.55 0.64 10.48
C MET A 659 -24.86 0.00 11.70
N GLY A 660 -25.46 0.08 12.89
CA GLY A 660 -25.00 -0.64 14.06
C GLY A 660 -25.01 -2.16 13.86
N LYS A 661 -26.04 -2.69 13.18
CA LYS A 661 -26.11 -4.11 12.80
C LYS A 661 -25.11 -4.48 11.70
N VAL A 662 -24.91 -3.61 10.71
CA VAL A 662 -23.94 -3.83 9.63
C VAL A 662 -22.50 -3.87 10.13
N LEU A 663 -22.13 -2.96 11.02
CA LEU A 663 -20.75 -2.77 11.45
C LEU A 663 -20.38 -3.52 12.73
N GLY A 664 -21.35 -3.97 13.52
CA GLY A 664 -21.09 -4.69 14.77
C GLY A 664 -20.11 -3.93 15.69
N GLU A 665 -18.98 -4.55 16.03
CA GLU A 665 -17.95 -3.98 16.90
C GLU A 665 -17.15 -2.82 16.28
N TYR A 666 -17.35 -2.55 14.99
CA TYR A 666 -16.79 -1.40 14.28
C TYR A 666 -17.65 -0.13 14.42
N LYS A 667 -18.85 -0.23 15.01
CA LYS A 667 -19.65 0.94 15.40
C LYS A 667 -19.40 1.29 16.87
N GLY A 668 -19.06 2.56 17.13
CA GLY A 668 -18.91 3.11 18.47
C GLY A 668 -19.95 4.18 18.77
N THR A 669 -20.26 4.36 20.05
CA THR A 669 -21.04 5.51 20.54
C THR A 669 -20.10 6.44 21.30
N VAL A 670 -20.15 7.73 20.99
CA VAL A 670 -19.27 8.76 21.58
C VAL A 670 -20.10 9.72 22.44
N PRO A 671 -19.74 9.96 23.70
CA PRO A 671 -20.35 11.03 24.47
C PRO A 671 -20.12 12.40 23.82
N ILE A 672 -21.14 13.24 23.76
CA ILE A 672 -21.03 14.59 23.18
C ILE A 672 -19.95 15.43 23.89
N THR A 673 -19.74 15.15 25.19
CA THR A 673 -18.72 15.76 26.04
C THR A 673 -17.30 15.64 25.48
N LEU A 674 -17.02 14.64 24.64
CA LEU A 674 -15.73 14.46 24.01
C LEU A 674 -15.34 15.68 23.16
N ILE A 675 -16.31 16.33 22.50
CA ILE A 675 -16.06 17.51 21.66
C ILE A 675 -16.63 18.79 22.23
N THR A 676 -17.35 18.79 23.36
CA THR A 676 -17.89 20.02 23.96
C THR A 676 -17.10 20.48 25.19
N GLN A 677 -16.36 19.59 25.86
CA GLN A 677 -15.59 19.94 27.04
C GLN A 677 -14.12 20.27 26.73
N LYS A 678 -13.44 20.92 27.68
CA LYS A 678 -11.97 21.06 27.65
C LYS A 678 -11.34 19.71 28.03
N ARG A 679 -10.16 19.41 27.51
CA ARG A 679 -9.44 18.16 27.82
C ARG A 679 -9.38 17.92 29.33
N ASN A 680 -9.56 16.66 29.72
CA ASN A 680 -9.27 16.23 31.08
C ASN A 680 -7.78 16.47 31.40
N SER A 681 -7.47 16.69 32.68
CA SER A 681 -6.09 16.89 33.15
C SER A 681 -5.18 15.73 32.73
N ILE A 682 -3.95 16.05 32.33
CA ILE A 682 -2.90 15.07 31.98
C ILE A 682 -2.81 14.00 33.08
N GLY A 683 -3.04 12.73 32.72
CA GLY A 683 -2.97 11.58 33.63
C GLY A 683 -4.32 10.95 34.04
N SER A 684 -5.46 11.57 33.72
CA SER A 684 -6.79 10.98 33.96
C SER A 684 -7.10 9.79 33.03
N THR A 685 -7.94 8.86 33.49
CA THR A 685 -8.49 7.80 32.63
C THR A 685 -9.40 8.37 31.54
N SER A 686 -9.34 7.79 30.34
CA SER A 686 -10.14 8.17 29.18
C SER A 686 -10.68 6.91 28.50
N SER A 687 -11.43 6.11 29.25
CA SER A 687 -11.93 4.79 28.81
C SER A 687 -12.85 4.90 27.60
N GLU A 688 -13.60 5.99 27.49
CA GLU A 688 -14.51 6.29 26.37
C GLU A 688 -13.72 6.46 25.07
N VAL A 689 -12.55 7.10 25.13
CA VAL A 689 -11.65 7.27 23.98
C VAL A 689 -10.97 5.96 23.61
N ALA A 690 -10.59 5.15 24.61
CA ALA A 690 -9.97 3.84 24.38
C ALA A 690 -10.91 2.86 23.66
N GLN A 691 -12.23 2.99 23.83
CA GLN A 691 -13.22 2.18 23.10
C GLN A 691 -13.28 2.49 21.61
N LEU A 692 -12.74 3.63 21.18
CA LEU A 692 -12.73 4.07 19.77
C LEU A 692 -11.59 3.45 18.95
N ILE A 693 -10.66 2.73 19.59
CA ILE A 693 -9.58 2.03 18.90
C ILE A 693 -10.19 1.00 17.94
N GLY A 694 -9.88 1.14 16.64
CA GLY A 694 -10.37 0.27 15.58
C GLY A 694 -11.86 0.44 15.23
N VAL A 695 -12.56 1.42 15.82
CA VAL A 695 -13.93 1.80 15.39
C VAL A 695 -13.84 2.46 14.02
N ARG A 696 -14.87 2.26 13.19
CA ARG A 696 -14.99 2.82 11.84
C ARG A 696 -16.14 3.82 11.68
N TYR A 697 -17.17 3.68 12.50
CA TYR A 697 -18.30 4.61 12.55
C TYR A 697 -18.57 5.02 13.99
N ALA A 698 -18.34 6.29 14.31
CA ALA A 698 -18.51 6.82 15.66
C ALA A 698 -19.70 7.77 15.68
N VAL A 699 -20.76 7.36 16.38
CA VAL A 699 -22.00 8.15 16.47
C VAL A 699 -22.06 8.83 17.83
N MET A 700 -22.21 10.14 17.81
CA MET A 700 -22.31 10.94 19.02
C MET A 700 -23.72 10.90 19.61
N GLN A 701 -23.80 11.02 20.93
CA GLN A 701 -25.07 11.31 21.60
C GLN A 701 -25.59 12.69 21.17
N GLU A 702 -26.93 12.84 21.13
CA GLU A 702 -27.56 14.09 20.69
C GLU A 702 -27.13 15.25 21.61
N PRO A 703 -26.66 16.38 21.04
CA PRO A 703 -26.31 17.57 21.81
C PRO A 703 -27.55 18.19 22.45
N SER A 704 -27.38 18.74 23.65
CA SER A 704 -28.38 19.58 24.28
C SER A 704 -28.39 20.97 23.64
N ASN A 705 -29.52 21.68 23.72
CA ASN A 705 -29.58 23.05 23.25
C ASN A 705 -28.60 23.94 24.05
N GLY A 706 -27.75 24.69 23.33
CA GLY A 706 -26.66 25.47 23.91
C GLY A 706 -25.32 24.73 24.07
N ASP A 707 -25.23 23.44 23.68
CA ASP A 707 -23.94 22.75 23.63
C ASP A 707 -23.05 23.37 22.56
N LYS A 708 -21.85 23.78 22.98
CA LYS A 708 -20.85 24.40 22.12
C LYS A 708 -19.74 23.43 21.75
N ILE A 709 -19.46 23.30 20.45
CA ILE A 709 -18.35 22.47 19.95
C ILE A 709 -17.01 23.14 20.21
N ASN A 710 -16.07 22.37 20.74
CA ASN A 710 -14.64 22.66 20.79
C ASN A 710 -14.01 22.31 19.45
N GLU A 711 -13.76 23.34 18.64
CA GLU A 711 -13.36 23.17 17.25
C GLU A 711 -11.93 22.60 17.13
N GLY A 712 -11.09 22.79 18.16
CA GLY A 712 -9.76 22.20 18.23
C GLY A 712 -9.81 20.68 18.39
N ILE A 713 -10.59 20.18 19.35
CA ILE A 713 -10.75 18.74 19.58
C ILE A 713 -11.47 18.07 18.39
N MET A 714 -12.48 18.75 17.83
CA MET A 714 -13.15 18.26 16.63
C MET A 714 -12.17 18.07 15.46
N LYS A 715 -11.25 19.03 15.25
CA LYS A 715 -10.21 18.94 14.22
C LYS A 715 -9.21 17.81 14.47
N GLU A 716 -8.81 17.57 15.71
CA GLU A 716 -7.91 16.47 16.07
C GLU A 716 -8.55 15.10 15.80
N ILE A 717 -9.81 14.93 16.23
CA ILE A 717 -10.58 13.69 16.05
C ILE A 717 -10.86 13.40 14.57
N THR A 718 -11.17 14.43 13.78
CA THR A 718 -11.44 14.30 12.34
C THR A 718 -10.20 14.40 11.46
N GLY A 719 -9.07 14.89 11.99
CA GLY A 719 -7.87 15.24 11.23
C GLY A 719 -6.89 14.10 11.02
N GLY A 720 -7.04 12.99 11.76
CA GLY A 720 -6.11 11.86 11.71
C GLY A 720 -4.85 12.05 12.57
N ASP A 721 -4.88 13.00 13.50
CA ASP A 721 -3.80 13.20 14.47
C ASP A 721 -3.79 12.05 15.52
N PRO A 722 -2.62 11.60 16.01
CA PRO A 722 -2.56 10.58 17.05
C PRO A 722 -3.21 11.04 18.35
N ILE A 723 -4.17 10.27 18.86
CA ILE A 723 -4.84 10.51 20.14
C ILE A 723 -4.26 9.57 21.20
N GLN A 724 -3.81 10.15 22.31
CA GLN A 724 -3.39 9.41 23.49
C GLN A 724 -4.60 9.17 24.41
N CYS A 725 -4.75 7.92 24.87
CA CYS A 725 -5.80 7.53 25.80
C CYS A 725 -5.27 6.55 26.85
N ARG A 726 -5.95 6.44 27.99
CA ARG A 726 -5.63 5.46 29.03
C ARG A 726 -6.90 4.79 29.54
N ALA A 727 -7.06 3.50 29.25
CA ALA A 727 -8.12 2.70 29.85
C ALA A 727 -7.85 2.45 31.34
N LEU A 728 -8.92 2.21 32.11
CA LEU A 728 -8.80 1.91 33.54
C LEU A 728 -7.84 0.72 33.78
N PHE A 729 -6.88 0.90 34.69
CA PHE A 729 -5.83 -0.08 35.04
C PHE A 729 -4.88 -0.50 33.89
N LYS A 730 -4.87 0.22 32.77
CA LYS A 730 -3.92 -0.01 31.67
C LYS A 730 -2.94 1.14 31.50
N ASP A 731 -1.85 0.88 30.78
CA ASP A 731 -0.92 1.91 30.34
C ASP A 731 -1.55 2.80 29.27
N SER A 732 -0.98 3.99 29.05
CA SER A 732 -1.46 4.90 28.01
C SER A 732 -1.14 4.32 26.63
N VAL A 733 -2.11 4.34 25.73
CA VAL A 733 -1.99 3.92 24.33
C VAL A 733 -2.24 5.13 23.44
N THR A 734 -1.46 5.26 22.37
CA THR A 734 -1.68 6.26 21.33
C THR A 734 -2.20 5.56 20.08
N PHE A 735 -3.28 6.06 19.49
CA PHE A 735 -3.82 5.53 18.24
C PHE A 735 -4.27 6.67 17.31
N ILE A 736 -4.26 6.41 16.01
CA ILE A 736 -4.81 7.33 15.02
C ILE A 736 -6.31 7.02 14.87
N PRO A 737 -7.22 8.02 14.93
CA PRO A 737 -8.64 7.80 14.67
C PRO A 737 -8.88 7.17 13.31
N GLN A 738 -9.63 6.06 13.28
CA GLN A 738 -9.98 5.33 12.06
C GLN A 738 -11.48 5.38 11.76
N PHE A 739 -12.21 6.31 12.38
CA PHE A 739 -13.66 6.40 12.27
C PHE A 739 -14.14 7.66 11.57
N LYS A 740 -15.30 7.56 10.92
CA LYS A 740 -16.09 8.71 10.49
C LYS A 740 -16.98 9.14 11.65
N LEU A 741 -16.91 10.43 12.02
CA LEU A 741 -17.70 10.98 13.12
C LEU A 741 -19.05 11.47 12.60
N ALA A 742 -20.12 11.06 13.27
CA ALA A 742 -21.49 11.48 12.96
C ALA A 742 -22.27 11.87 14.21
N VAL A 743 -23.20 12.81 14.08
CA VAL A 743 -24.17 13.18 15.13
C VAL A 743 -25.56 13.28 14.51
N ALA A 744 -26.56 12.69 15.17
CA ALA A 744 -27.95 12.91 14.81
C ALA A 744 -28.57 13.91 15.79
N THR A 745 -29.17 14.97 15.26
CA THR A 745 -29.76 16.03 16.09
C THR A 745 -30.95 16.68 15.38
N ASN A 746 -31.79 17.35 16.17
CA ASN A 746 -32.88 18.16 15.65
C ASN A 746 -32.51 19.65 15.56
N CYS A 747 -31.47 20.09 16.30
CA CYS A 747 -30.97 21.45 16.31
C CYS A 747 -29.45 21.43 16.09
N PHE A 748 -28.94 22.40 15.33
CA PHE A 748 -27.50 22.51 15.17
C PHE A 748 -26.81 22.89 16.50
N PRO A 749 -25.65 22.30 16.81
CA PRO A 749 -24.84 22.72 17.96
C PRO A 749 -24.26 24.12 17.73
N GLU A 750 -23.83 24.82 18.79
CA GLU A 750 -23.19 26.13 18.64
C GLU A 750 -21.73 25.96 18.18
N MET A 751 -21.32 26.75 17.20
CA MET A 751 -19.94 26.80 16.69
C MET A 751 -19.46 28.24 16.59
N THR A 752 -18.30 28.55 17.18
CA THR A 752 -17.72 29.91 17.12
C THR A 752 -16.62 30.08 16.09
N ALA A 753 -16.19 29.00 15.45
CA ALA A 753 -15.21 29.06 14.39
C ALA A 753 -15.72 29.85 13.18
N THR A 754 -14.90 30.79 12.73
CA THR A 754 -15.08 31.50 11.46
C THR A 754 -14.15 30.99 10.36
N ASP A 755 -13.22 30.07 10.70
CA ASP A 755 -12.18 29.58 9.80
C ASP A 755 -12.67 28.46 8.87
N ASP A 756 -12.23 28.52 7.60
CA ASP A 756 -12.58 27.53 6.59
C ASP A 756 -12.04 26.12 6.93
N GLY A 757 -10.98 26.04 7.73
CA GLY A 757 -10.45 24.76 8.21
C GLY A 757 -11.48 23.98 9.04
N THR A 758 -12.28 24.66 9.86
CA THR A 758 -13.38 24.02 10.60
C THR A 758 -14.52 23.67 9.66
N TRP A 759 -14.97 24.62 8.86
CA TRP A 759 -16.19 24.47 8.04
C TRP A 759 -16.03 23.50 6.87
N ARG A 760 -14.83 23.33 6.30
CA ARG A 760 -14.59 22.31 5.26
C ARG A 760 -14.81 20.88 5.74
N ARG A 761 -14.84 20.64 7.06
CA ARG A 761 -15.08 19.33 7.68
C ARG A 761 -16.55 19.08 7.95
N VAL A 762 -17.38 20.11 8.05
CA VAL A 762 -18.81 19.97 8.37
C VAL A 762 -19.55 19.44 7.15
N ARG A 763 -20.38 18.41 7.36
CA ARG A 763 -21.32 17.87 6.37
C ARG A 763 -22.71 17.79 6.99
N ALA A 764 -23.53 18.82 6.78
CA ALA A 764 -24.90 18.87 7.25
C ALA A 764 -25.83 18.15 6.25
N VAL A 765 -26.31 16.98 6.64
CA VAL A 765 -27.22 16.14 5.85
C VAL A 765 -28.63 16.35 6.34
N GLU A 766 -29.46 16.99 5.52
CA GLU A 766 -30.85 17.29 5.85
C GLU A 766 -31.78 16.11 5.52
N TYR A 767 -32.46 15.60 6.55
CA TYR A 767 -33.48 14.57 6.42
C TYR A 767 -34.85 15.21 6.23
N LYS A 768 -35.21 15.42 4.96
CA LYS A 768 -36.44 16.09 4.50
C LYS A 768 -37.70 15.23 4.63
N SER A 769 -37.54 13.91 4.65
CA SER A 769 -38.67 12.96 4.68
C SER A 769 -39.38 12.91 6.02
N LYS A 770 -40.68 12.63 5.99
CA LYS A 770 -41.51 12.44 7.17
C LYS A 770 -42.25 11.10 7.14
N PHE A 771 -42.16 10.33 8.22
CA PHE A 771 -42.87 9.07 8.38
C PHE A 771 -44.06 9.25 9.31
N THR A 772 -45.28 9.06 8.80
CA THR A 772 -46.54 9.23 9.55
C THR A 772 -47.53 8.11 9.21
N ASN A 773 -48.55 7.95 10.05
CA ASN A 773 -49.67 7.04 9.78
C ASN A 773 -50.51 7.50 8.58
N ASN A 774 -50.62 8.80 8.30
CA ASN A 774 -51.48 9.31 7.22
C ASN A 774 -50.71 10.26 6.30
N PRO A 775 -49.81 9.74 5.43
CA PRO A 775 -49.03 10.58 4.52
C PRO A 775 -49.90 11.53 3.71
N TYR A 776 -49.47 12.79 3.59
CA TYR A 776 -50.14 13.89 2.89
C TYR A 776 -51.50 14.32 3.46
N ASN A 777 -51.98 13.65 4.50
CA ASN A 777 -53.28 13.91 5.15
C ASN A 777 -53.14 14.14 6.66
N ASP A 778 -51.91 14.25 7.16
CA ASP A 778 -51.60 14.52 8.56
C ASP A 778 -51.59 16.04 8.79
N PRO A 779 -52.51 16.61 9.58
CA PRO A 779 -52.55 18.05 9.83
C PRO A 779 -51.30 18.57 10.56
N GLN A 780 -50.53 17.71 11.22
CA GLN A 780 -49.26 18.09 11.86
C GLN A 780 -48.14 18.33 10.84
N PHE A 781 -48.25 17.74 9.64
CA PHE A 781 -47.24 17.84 8.58
C PHE A 781 -47.90 18.29 7.28
N PRO A 782 -48.21 19.59 7.12
CA PRO A 782 -48.77 20.13 5.89
C PRO A 782 -47.89 19.79 4.68
N LYS A 783 -48.51 19.46 3.55
CA LYS A 783 -47.79 19.07 2.32
C LYS A 783 -46.87 20.17 1.78
N GLU A 784 -47.21 21.42 2.02
CA GLU A 784 -46.42 22.59 1.58
C GLU A 784 -45.06 22.66 2.30
N ASP A 785 -45.04 22.36 3.60
CA ASP A 785 -43.82 22.36 4.43
C ASP A 785 -43.09 21.02 4.41
N TYR A 786 -43.83 19.92 4.22
CA TYR A 786 -43.32 18.54 4.22
C TYR A 786 -43.71 17.82 2.93
N PRO A 787 -43.01 18.07 1.81
CA PRO A 787 -43.37 17.52 0.51
C PRO A 787 -43.11 16.01 0.38
N TYR A 788 -42.24 15.44 1.21
CA TYR A 788 -41.86 14.03 1.17
C TYR A 788 -42.42 13.29 2.38
N GLN A 789 -43.57 12.63 2.21
CA GLN A 789 -44.23 11.90 3.30
C GLN A 789 -44.43 10.43 2.93
N TYR A 790 -44.10 9.55 3.87
CA TYR A 790 -44.17 8.11 3.72
C TYR A 790 -44.88 7.45 4.90
N LYS A 791 -45.44 6.27 4.65
CA LYS A 791 -46.14 5.51 5.69
C LYS A 791 -45.12 5.02 6.73
N ILE A 792 -45.41 5.25 8.01
CA ILE A 792 -44.59 4.71 9.09
C ILE A 792 -44.71 3.19 9.19
N ASP A 793 -43.58 2.50 9.26
CA ASP A 793 -43.49 1.07 9.58
C ASP A 793 -43.03 0.92 11.04
N PRO A 794 -43.94 0.62 12.00
CA PRO A 794 -43.59 0.51 13.41
C PRO A 794 -42.71 -0.71 13.72
N LYS A 795 -42.54 -1.63 12.77
CA LYS A 795 -41.79 -2.88 12.92
C LYS A 795 -40.55 -2.93 12.02
N ILE A 796 -40.10 -1.80 11.49
CA ILE A 796 -38.96 -1.74 10.59
C ILE A 796 -37.70 -2.39 11.19
N ASP A 797 -37.52 -2.29 12.51
CA ASP A 797 -36.37 -2.87 13.22
C ASP A 797 -36.32 -4.40 13.13
N GLU A 798 -37.49 -5.07 13.01
CA GLU A 798 -37.56 -6.53 12.86
C GLU A 798 -36.88 -6.99 11.56
N LYS A 799 -36.74 -6.10 10.57
CA LYS A 799 -36.11 -6.39 9.26
C LYS A 799 -34.59 -6.27 9.29
N PHE A 800 -34.00 -5.53 10.25
CA PHE A 800 -32.58 -5.18 10.23
C PHE A 800 -31.64 -6.38 10.33
N GLU A 801 -32.02 -7.44 11.04
CA GLU A 801 -31.24 -8.69 11.08
C GLU A 801 -31.12 -9.34 9.69
N THR A 802 -32.17 -9.23 8.87
CA THR A 802 -32.17 -9.76 7.50
C THR A 802 -31.52 -8.79 6.52
N TRP A 803 -31.71 -7.48 6.72
CA TRP A 803 -31.16 -6.45 5.85
C TRP A 803 -29.66 -6.25 6.03
N ALA A 804 -29.13 -6.34 7.25
CA ALA A 804 -27.74 -5.97 7.53
C ALA A 804 -26.70 -6.76 6.70
N PRO A 805 -26.81 -8.09 6.51
CA PRO A 805 -25.86 -8.82 5.64
C PRO A 805 -25.94 -8.39 4.16
N VAL A 806 -27.15 -8.10 3.67
CA VAL A 806 -27.36 -7.64 2.29
C VAL A 806 -26.82 -6.22 2.13
N PHE A 807 -27.12 -5.34 3.07
CA PHE A 807 -26.69 -3.95 3.05
C PHE A 807 -25.16 -3.84 3.19
N LEU A 808 -24.53 -4.64 4.05
CA LEU A 808 -23.07 -4.77 4.10
C LEU A 808 -22.49 -5.07 2.70
N SER A 809 -23.12 -5.98 1.96
CA SER A 809 -22.65 -6.40 0.64
C SER A 809 -22.81 -5.30 -0.42
N MET A 810 -23.90 -4.53 -0.35
CA MET A 810 -24.10 -3.34 -1.18
C MET A 810 -23.03 -2.28 -0.87
N LEU A 811 -22.76 -2.01 0.41
CA LEU A 811 -21.74 -1.03 0.82
C LEU A 811 -20.32 -1.48 0.47
N VAL A 812 -20.01 -2.79 0.56
CA VAL A 812 -18.70 -3.33 0.16
C VAL A 812 -18.45 -3.13 -1.34
N GLN A 813 -19.46 -3.32 -2.18
CA GLN A 813 -19.35 -3.07 -3.63
C GLN A 813 -18.99 -1.61 -3.91
N ILE A 814 -19.71 -0.67 -3.28
CA ILE A 814 -19.41 0.77 -3.39
C ILE A 814 -18.01 1.07 -2.86
N ALA A 815 -17.62 0.51 -1.72
CA ALA A 815 -16.30 0.70 -1.13
C ALA A 815 -15.16 0.16 -2.02
N TYR A 816 -15.37 -0.94 -2.77
CA TYR A 816 -14.38 -1.43 -3.74
C TYR A 816 -14.16 -0.45 -4.90
N GLU A 817 -15.22 0.25 -5.32
CA GLU A 817 -15.18 1.25 -6.39
C GLU A 817 -14.60 2.59 -5.90
N THR A 818 -15.10 3.10 -4.78
CA THR A 818 -14.75 4.44 -4.28
C THR A 818 -13.50 4.47 -3.40
N GLN A 819 -13.08 3.32 -2.85
CA GLN A 819 -11.97 3.22 -1.89
C GLN A 819 -12.11 4.17 -0.69
N GLY A 820 -13.36 4.43 -0.28
CA GLY A 820 -13.69 5.29 0.85
C GLY A 820 -13.74 6.78 0.53
N LYS A 821 -13.53 7.19 -0.73
CA LYS A 821 -13.76 8.56 -1.18
C LYS A 821 -15.27 8.80 -1.31
N VAL A 822 -15.72 9.94 -0.78
CA VAL A 822 -17.12 10.39 -0.89
C VAL A 822 -17.10 11.67 -1.70
N LYS A 823 -17.89 11.72 -2.78
CA LYS A 823 -18.02 12.93 -3.60
C LYS A 823 -18.90 13.93 -2.86
N ASP A 824 -18.49 15.21 -2.80
CA ASP A 824 -19.33 16.24 -2.19
C ASP A 824 -20.65 16.42 -2.98
N CYS A 825 -21.75 16.57 -2.25
CA CYS A 825 -23.10 16.79 -2.78
C CYS A 825 -23.53 18.24 -2.57
N GLU A 826 -24.12 18.87 -3.59
CA GLU A 826 -24.50 20.29 -3.53
C GLU A 826 -25.50 20.57 -2.40
N ALA A 827 -26.48 19.68 -2.20
CA ALA A 827 -27.48 19.81 -1.14
C ALA A 827 -26.83 19.81 0.26
N VAL A 828 -25.86 18.92 0.49
CA VAL A 828 -25.12 18.83 1.76
C VAL A 828 -24.25 20.06 1.98
N MET A 829 -23.55 20.50 0.94
CA MET A 829 -22.67 21.67 1.03
C MET A 829 -23.47 22.95 1.24
N LYS A 830 -24.60 23.12 0.55
CA LYS A 830 -25.51 24.25 0.74
C LYS A 830 -26.03 24.29 2.18
N LYS A 831 -26.54 23.17 2.72
CA LYS A 831 -27.03 23.13 4.10
C LYS A 831 -25.92 23.42 5.11
N SER A 832 -24.70 22.95 4.84
CA SER A 832 -23.53 23.22 5.69
C SER A 832 -23.15 24.71 5.67
N GLN A 833 -23.26 25.37 4.51
CA GLN A 833 -23.06 26.81 4.37
C GLN A 833 -24.17 27.63 5.04
N ASP A 834 -25.42 27.17 4.98
CA ASP A 834 -26.53 27.85 5.65
C ASP A 834 -26.37 27.76 7.17
N TYR A 835 -25.97 26.60 7.70
CA TYR A 835 -25.57 26.47 9.09
C TYR A 835 -24.40 27.41 9.45
N ARG A 836 -23.40 27.55 8.57
CA ARG A 836 -22.32 28.53 8.78
C ARG A 836 -22.83 29.97 8.87
N LYS A 837 -23.77 30.37 8.00
CA LYS A 837 -24.37 31.71 8.01
C LYS A 837 -25.12 31.96 9.32
N GLU A 838 -25.89 30.99 9.79
CA GLU A 838 -26.64 31.08 11.05
C GLU A 838 -25.72 31.31 12.27
N GLN A 839 -24.50 30.77 12.24
CA GLN A 839 -23.52 30.92 13.34
C GLN A 839 -22.62 32.16 13.17
N ASP A 840 -22.38 32.60 11.93
CA ASP A 840 -21.52 33.72 11.59
C ASP A 840 -22.35 34.94 11.20
N VAL A 841 -22.71 35.73 12.22
CA VAL A 841 -23.43 37.02 12.09
C VAL A 841 -22.79 37.93 11.02
N PHE A 842 -21.47 37.90 10.84
CA PHE A 842 -20.81 38.72 9.82
C PHE A 842 -20.98 38.13 8.41
N LEU A 843 -20.93 36.80 8.27
CA LEU A 843 -21.24 36.15 6.99
C LEU A 843 -22.70 36.40 6.58
N GLU A 844 -23.64 36.27 7.52
CA GLU A 844 -25.06 36.53 7.26
C GLU A 844 -25.28 37.98 6.83
N PHE A 845 -24.72 38.95 7.56
CA PHE A 845 -24.76 40.36 7.19
C PHE A 845 -24.18 40.62 5.80
N THR A 846 -22.96 40.14 5.54
CA THR A 846 -22.30 40.43 4.25
C THR A 846 -22.96 39.73 3.07
N SER A 847 -23.65 38.60 3.29
CA SER A 847 -24.37 37.89 2.22
C SER A 847 -25.75 38.49 1.94
N SER A 848 -26.40 39.06 2.95
CA SER A 848 -27.75 39.64 2.84
C SER A 848 -27.73 41.14 2.51
N CYS A 849 -26.72 41.88 2.96
CA CYS A 849 -26.69 43.34 2.85
C CYS A 849 -25.62 43.88 1.89
N ILE A 850 -24.70 43.06 1.37
CA ILE A 850 -23.60 43.53 0.53
C ILE A 850 -23.55 42.77 -0.79
N GLN A 851 -23.53 43.50 -1.90
CA GLN A 851 -23.43 42.96 -3.25
C GLN A 851 -22.24 43.55 -4.02
N THR A 852 -21.77 42.84 -5.05
CA THR A 852 -20.77 43.37 -5.99
C THR A 852 -21.42 44.40 -6.92
N SER A 853 -20.83 45.60 -6.99
CA SER A 853 -21.29 46.69 -7.85
C SER A 853 -20.42 46.83 -9.10
N VAL A 854 -21.05 47.02 -10.25
CA VAL A 854 -20.39 47.17 -11.57
C VAL A 854 -19.95 48.61 -11.85
N SER A 855 -20.39 49.57 -11.03
CA SER A 855 -20.24 51.02 -11.27
C SER A 855 -18.93 51.64 -10.77
N GLY A 856 -18.04 50.88 -10.11
CA GLY A 856 -16.82 51.44 -9.51
C GLY A 856 -17.05 52.17 -8.18
N ASP A 857 -18.25 52.07 -7.61
CA ASP A 857 -18.61 52.78 -6.37
C ASP A 857 -17.86 52.26 -5.14
N LYS A 858 -17.51 53.20 -4.25
CA LYS A 858 -16.76 52.93 -3.02
C LYS A 858 -17.68 52.94 -1.80
N LEU A 859 -17.82 51.80 -1.14
CA LEU A 859 -18.57 51.65 0.11
C LEU A 859 -17.71 52.07 1.31
N LYS A 860 -18.06 53.20 1.94
CA LYS A 860 -17.33 53.75 3.10
C LYS A 860 -17.54 52.90 4.35
N ILE A 861 -16.48 52.80 5.18
CA ILE A 861 -16.51 52.08 6.46
C ILE A 861 -17.64 52.56 7.39
N SER A 862 -17.93 53.86 7.44
CA SER A 862 -19.01 54.41 8.27
C SER A 862 -20.38 53.84 7.88
N ILE A 863 -20.65 53.77 6.59
CA ILE A 863 -21.91 53.26 6.03
C ILE A 863 -22.07 51.77 6.36
N VAL A 864 -20.98 50.98 6.27
CA VAL A 864 -21.00 49.56 6.65
C VAL A 864 -21.32 49.39 8.13
N LYS A 865 -20.76 50.22 9.03
CA LYS A 865 -21.02 50.15 10.48
C LYS A 865 -22.46 50.50 10.82
N ASP A 866 -23.01 51.52 10.18
CA ASP A 866 -24.38 51.97 10.40
C ASP A 866 -25.39 50.95 9.86
N CYS A 867 -25.14 50.44 8.64
CA CYS A 867 -25.92 49.36 8.05
C CYS A 867 -25.90 48.09 8.93
N PHE A 868 -24.71 47.66 9.38
CA PHE A 868 -24.58 46.52 10.28
C PHE A 868 -25.33 46.71 11.59
N LYS A 869 -25.26 47.92 12.19
CA LYS A 869 -25.98 48.23 13.43
C LYS A 869 -27.48 48.10 13.23
N ASN A 870 -28.03 48.70 12.17
CA ASN A 870 -29.46 48.67 11.91
C ASN A 870 -29.94 47.26 11.59
N TRP A 871 -29.20 46.56 10.71
CA TRP A 871 -29.49 45.17 10.37
C TRP A 871 -29.43 44.25 11.59
N TYR A 872 -28.41 44.39 12.44
CA TYR A 872 -28.27 43.56 13.66
C TYR A 872 -29.40 43.83 14.65
N SER A 873 -29.76 45.11 14.87
CA SER A 873 -30.87 45.46 15.74
C SER A 873 -32.22 44.93 15.24
N SER A 874 -32.42 44.88 13.92
CA SER A 874 -33.64 44.34 13.31
C SER A 874 -33.73 42.81 13.38
N ASN A 875 -32.63 42.09 13.21
CA ASN A 875 -32.62 40.61 13.17
C ASN A 875 -32.39 39.95 14.54
N TYR A 876 -31.61 40.58 15.41
CA TYR A 876 -31.18 40.03 16.71
C TYR A 876 -31.65 40.85 17.93
N GLY A 877 -32.44 41.90 17.70
CA GLY A 877 -32.94 42.80 18.74
C GLY A 877 -31.89 43.78 19.28
N ASN A 878 -32.21 44.51 20.35
CA ASN A 878 -31.35 45.56 20.93
C ASN A 878 -30.19 45.01 21.79
N GLY A 879 -29.61 43.87 21.41
CA GLY A 879 -28.45 43.29 22.07
C GLY A 879 -27.15 44.08 21.84
N LYS A 880 -26.08 43.72 22.55
CA LYS A 880 -24.76 44.34 22.35
C LYS A 880 -24.18 43.87 21.02
N ASN A 881 -24.00 44.78 20.07
CA ASN A 881 -23.40 44.49 18.77
C ASN A 881 -22.02 43.82 18.91
N PRO A 882 -21.68 42.87 18.02
CA PRO A 882 -20.32 42.38 17.88
C PRO A 882 -19.32 43.54 17.66
N PRO A 883 -18.06 43.43 18.14
CA PRO A 883 -17.09 44.50 18.00
C PRO A 883 -16.86 44.88 16.53
N TYR A 884 -17.01 46.16 16.19
CA TYR A 884 -16.79 46.64 14.82
C TYR A 884 -15.42 46.28 14.26
N LYS A 885 -14.39 46.13 15.11
CA LYS A 885 -13.06 45.68 14.67
C LYS A 885 -13.13 44.30 14.00
N GLN A 886 -13.93 43.37 14.52
CA GLN A 886 -14.08 42.03 13.96
C GLN A 886 -14.84 42.07 12.61
N LEU A 887 -15.88 42.92 12.50
CA LEU A 887 -16.57 43.18 11.24
C LEU A 887 -15.60 43.72 10.16
N LEU A 888 -14.75 44.69 10.52
CA LEU A 888 -13.79 45.26 9.59
C LEU A 888 -12.68 44.27 9.21
N ASP A 889 -12.21 43.45 10.14
CA ASP A 889 -11.25 42.38 9.86
C ASP A 889 -11.85 41.32 8.92
N TYR A 890 -13.14 40.97 9.11
CA TYR A 890 -13.87 40.05 8.24
C TYR A 890 -14.05 40.63 6.83
N MET A 891 -14.56 41.85 6.71
CA MET A 891 -14.68 42.59 5.45
C MET A 891 -13.33 42.74 4.75
N GLY A 892 -12.26 42.99 5.53
CA GLY A 892 -10.89 43.10 5.03
C GLY A 892 -10.32 41.80 4.48
N LYS A 893 -10.71 40.64 5.03
CA LYS A 893 -10.35 39.33 4.49
C LYS A 893 -11.13 39.00 3.20
N LYS A 894 -12.42 39.34 3.14
CA LYS A 894 -13.32 38.98 2.05
C LYS A 894 -13.19 39.89 0.82
N TYR A 895 -13.03 41.19 1.04
CA TYR A 895 -13.03 42.23 -0.02
C TYR A 895 -11.70 43.01 -0.11
N GLY A 896 -10.67 42.61 0.65
CA GLY A 896 -9.36 43.27 0.71
C GLY A 896 -9.23 44.31 1.83
N ARG A 897 -8.02 44.51 2.36
CA ARG A 897 -7.78 45.46 3.47
C ARG A 897 -7.81 46.91 2.96
N THR A 898 -8.48 47.79 3.70
CA THR A 898 -8.63 49.20 3.34
C THR A 898 -8.69 50.07 4.60
N SER A 899 -8.25 51.32 4.47
CA SER A 899 -8.29 52.32 5.55
C SER A 899 -9.55 53.19 5.52
N ASP A 900 -10.26 53.27 4.38
CA ASP A 900 -11.34 54.23 4.17
C ASP A 900 -12.60 53.66 3.47
N GLY A 901 -12.55 52.44 2.92
CA GLY A 901 -13.71 51.77 2.31
C GLY A 901 -13.34 50.82 1.18
N TRP A 902 -14.32 50.04 0.71
CA TRP A 902 -14.12 49.00 -0.32
C TRP A 902 -14.68 49.42 -1.66
N ASN A 903 -13.92 49.21 -2.73
CA ASN A 903 -14.36 49.51 -4.10
C ASN A 903 -15.15 48.33 -4.68
N ASN A 904 -16.05 48.62 -5.62
CA ASN A 904 -16.83 47.62 -6.39
C ASN A 904 -17.79 46.78 -5.54
N ILE A 905 -18.20 47.29 -4.37
CA ILE A 905 -19.27 46.70 -3.56
C ILE A 905 -20.25 47.79 -3.12
N SER A 906 -21.52 47.44 -2.99
CA SER A 906 -22.59 48.34 -2.52
C SER A 906 -23.47 47.66 -1.48
N ILE A 907 -24.25 48.45 -0.75
CA ILE A 907 -25.33 47.89 0.06
C ILE A 907 -26.47 47.46 -0.87
N VAL A 908 -27.08 46.32 -0.57
CA VAL A 908 -28.32 45.89 -1.21
C VAL A 908 -29.42 46.84 -0.73
N GLU A 909 -30.01 47.64 -1.65
CA GLU A 909 -31.21 48.41 -1.32
C GLU A 909 -32.32 47.41 -0.95
N LEU A 910 -32.74 47.44 0.32
CA LEU A 910 -33.82 46.62 0.87
C LEU A 910 -35.19 47.16 0.47
#